data_AF-A0A7K1IZ11-F1
#
_entry.id   AF-A0A7K1IZ11-F1
#
_cell.length_a   1.000
_cell.length_b   1.000
_cell.length_c   1.000
_cell.angle_alpha   90.00
_cell.angle_beta   90.00
_cell.angle_gamma   90.00
#
_symmetry.space_group_name_H-M   'P 1'
#
loop_
_entity.id
_entity.type
_entity.pdbx_description
1 polymer ?
#
loop_
_entity_poly.entity_id
_entity_poly.type
_entity_poly.pdbx_seq_one_letter_code
_entity_poly.pdbx_strand_id
1 'polypeptide(L)'
;MSRLQIHSITDLNFGKHQGTSFQDLNHDFVVFYGANESGKSTIAEYLTWTLGGPWRTAALGSERFRSLTSDQVSGRLVGELGDENLDIDAKFKIKASGNPNDLRSGNVGKRSVAANEFTNLFNGLAVDDFRWIYRLYGVELGSVGTAENFSNLFSNFTMGNAATSGNPRERAKELSTRADKLDKERKDIDKAIRLLTNQIKDAKKVPDEISRWQSDLSKIEDDLRTLNAELAVLRGQQTLIVRVKNGLGAITKQDRAQQELSHLDSVPSKWEEVIPLATEIRRVQGELENVEQELANAKNEVARCSVKIGVTSDVLVGQTLTATERQRLQSAAQSVETSSTDLTKADLNIAELDRHVSTISSEINGKAPLVGLSPTNIDSVGPQSQFTDLQGPAAVWSQTSQDFTSIESSLAGAQAQLDEVSIQKDPGLSTSKAKLNPALLVSALILVGGLSLINPIISLVGAVVGAIAIALMSKRETTGQPTSGDQASRMREAQTKVAQAQSDLAAAKIKRDNAANRVTEPLAKLGAVILTADNAGSLLNQLADLAGKVADRQSLYRQLADARETRKRLETVLDEANEELIGLLHNRKIIAIPDMSVFGLWLTDYENAIIAHQSLTSFAETFATVQSKRDALLVPIADQIGGLPWPMINESLTTYESRASKIKVAKDSLRDSDIEVSAAGMNDPEIRALLEQFPSLESLNDQERYLAEQIGEISHEHEQSIILRTEIQGRIKETQNLEVLPSLQLELGEKEEALEEVTRDHAAHSLAASMLEEMINRFERENQDPLIQQAQRLICKVVPDWGSLMYSRDAGGKVIIERDGTGGKLIDNRLSDGGRALLYLGIRLAFAEKDAERRGIHLPLICDDPLIHFDDERTSAAIKLLDDMSKSHQVFMFTCETSTRDLARDHGAKIIELPSH
;
A
#
# COMPACT_ATOMS: atom_id res chain seq x y z
N MET A 1 54.80 -16.91 -19.56
CA MET A 1 53.50 -17.10 -18.88
C MET A 1 53.55 -18.47 -18.23
N SER A 2 53.05 -18.62 -17.02
CA SER A 2 52.94 -19.96 -16.42
C SER A 2 51.80 -20.72 -17.09
N ARG A 3 51.93 -22.04 -17.22
CA ARG A 3 50.90 -22.91 -17.77
C ARG A 3 50.47 -23.86 -16.67
N LEU A 4 49.16 -23.97 -16.45
CA LEU A 4 48.60 -24.96 -15.56
C LEU A 4 48.37 -26.26 -16.33
N GLN A 5 49.02 -27.33 -15.90
CA GLN A 5 48.88 -28.66 -16.47
C GLN A 5 48.49 -29.66 -15.38
N ILE A 6 47.37 -30.34 -15.58
CA ILE A 6 46.82 -31.34 -14.67
C ILE A 6 47.37 -32.70 -15.07
N HIS A 7 47.91 -33.43 -14.10
CA HIS A 7 48.56 -34.72 -14.31
C HIS A 7 47.68 -35.90 -13.87
N SER A 8 46.92 -35.74 -12.78
CA SER A 8 46.03 -36.78 -12.29
C SER A 8 44.93 -36.24 -11.38
N ILE A 9 43.88 -37.06 -11.25
CA ILE A 9 42.79 -36.91 -10.29
C ILE A 9 42.71 -38.21 -9.49
N THR A 10 42.76 -38.15 -8.17
CA THR A 10 42.66 -39.33 -7.30
C THR A 10 41.53 -39.20 -6.28
N ASP A 11 41.04 -40.35 -5.81
CA ASP A 11 40.02 -40.45 -4.76
C ASP A 11 38.78 -39.58 -5.03
N LEU A 12 38.34 -39.52 -6.28
CA LEU A 12 37.21 -38.70 -6.70
C LEU A 12 35.90 -39.28 -6.14
N ASN A 13 35.28 -38.51 -5.27
CA ASN A 13 33.97 -38.73 -4.67
C ASN A 13 33.06 -37.52 -5.00
N PHE A 14 32.56 -37.50 -6.24
CA PHE A 14 31.78 -36.39 -6.78
C PHE A 14 30.72 -36.92 -7.77
N GLY A 15 29.44 -36.79 -7.41
CA GLY A 15 28.31 -37.34 -8.16
C GLY A 15 28.41 -38.86 -8.34
N LYS A 16 28.34 -39.32 -9.59
CA LYS A 16 28.42 -40.75 -9.92
C LYS A 16 29.78 -41.40 -9.70
N HIS A 17 30.83 -40.61 -9.55
CA HIS A 17 32.19 -41.08 -9.28
C HIS A 17 32.40 -41.22 -7.78
N GLN A 18 32.67 -42.44 -7.31
CA GLN A 18 32.91 -42.76 -5.90
C GLN A 18 34.22 -43.56 -5.78
N GLY A 19 35.28 -42.93 -5.29
CA GLY A 19 36.63 -43.52 -5.19
C GLY A 19 37.36 -43.71 -6.53
N THR A 20 36.89 -43.10 -7.63
CA THR A 20 37.53 -43.26 -8.94
C THR A 20 38.81 -42.43 -9.05
N SER A 21 39.80 -42.91 -9.82
CA SER A 21 41.04 -42.20 -10.08
C SER A 21 41.39 -42.21 -11.56
N PHE A 22 41.87 -41.08 -12.08
CA PHE A 22 42.32 -40.88 -13.45
C PHE A 22 43.80 -40.46 -13.44
N GLN A 23 44.65 -41.31 -14.00
CA GLN A 23 46.09 -41.07 -14.14
C GLN A 23 46.42 -40.73 -15.59
N ASP A 24 47.65 -40.30 -15.87
CA ASP A 24 48.14 -40.05 -17.23
C ASP A 24 47.34 -38.96 -17.96
N LEU A 25 47.00 -37.88 -17.23
CA LEU A 25 46.33 -36.69 -17.77
C LEU A 25 47.32 -35.61 -18.22
N ASN A 26 48.62 -35.83 -18.05
CA ASN A 26 49.71 -34.90 -18.37
C ASN A 26 49.96 -34.69 -19.89
N HIS A 27 48.94 -34.87 -20.72
CA HIS A 27 48.97 -34.58 -22.15
C HIS A 27 48.35 -33.21 -22.42
N ASP A 28 48.76 -32.56 -23.50
CA ASP A 28 48.24 -31.25 -23.90
C ASP A 28 46.75 -31.34 -24.27
N PHE A 29 46.36 -32.41 -24.96
CA PHE A 29 44.99 -32.67 -25.36
C PHE A 29 44.52 -34.05 -24.85
N VAL A 30 43.55 -34.04 -23.94
CA VAL A 30 42.94 -35.23 -23.32
C VAL A 30 41.46 -35.31 -23.66
N VAL A 31 40.99 -36.49 -24.06
CA VAL A 31 39.60 -36.75 -24.42
C VAL A 31 39.01 -37.84 -23.53
N PHE A 32 38.00 -37.49 -22.74
CA PHE A 32 37.18 -38.44 -21.99
C PHE A 32 36.02 -38.92 -22.88
N TYR A 33 36.07 -40.19 -23.25
CA TYR A 33 35.07 -40.83 -24.11
C TYR A 33 34.21 -41.83 -23.34
N GLY A 34 32.91 -41.86 -23.59
CA GLY A 34 32.02 -42.91 -23.09
C GLY A 34 30.54 -42.62 -23.33
N ALA A 35 29.67 -43.60 -23.07
CA ALA A 35 28.22 -43.47 -23.27
C ALA A 35 27.59 -42.29 -22.52
N ASN A 36 26.39 -41.88 -22.91
CA ASN A 36 25.59 -40.98 -22.08
C ASN A 36 25.43 -41.62 -20.70
N GLU A 37 25.50 -40.82 -19.64
CA GLU A 37 25.49 -41.27 -18.23
C GLU A 37 26.81 -41.87 -17.68
N SER A 38 27.87 -42.05 -18.48
CA SER A 38 29.14 -42.70 -18.02
C SER A 38 29.93 -41.97 -16.94
N GLY A 39 30.02 -40.64 -17.00
CA GLY A 39 30.91 -39.92 -16.08
C GLY A 39 31.17 -38.48 -16.43
N LYS A 40 31.19 -38.21 -17.74
CA LYS A 40 31.76 -37.04 -18.41
C LYS A 40 31.48 -35.68 -17.75
N SER A 41 30.24 -35.21 -17.82
CA SER A 41 29.89 -33.88 -17.30
C SER A 41 30.09 -33.73 -15.79
N THR A 42 30.13 -34.84 -15.04
CA THR A 42 30.47 -34.85 -13.61
C THR A 42 31.97 -34.56 -13.39
N ILE A 43 32.84 -35.11 -14.23
CA ILE A 43 34.29 -34.83 -14.20
C ILE A 43 34.55 -33.38 -14.66
N ALA A 44 33.91 -32.94 -15.75
CA ALA A 44 34.01 -31.57 -16.22
C ALA A 44 33.59 -30.55 -15.15
N GLU A 45 32.52 -30.84 -14.41
CA GLU A 45 32.09 -30.02 -13.28
C GLU A 45 33.10 -30.05 -12.13
N TYR A 46 33.62 -31.23 -11.76
CA TYR A 46 34.65 -31.35 -10.72
C TYR A 46 35.90 -30.54 -11.05
N LEU A 47 36.39 -30.61 -12.29
CA LEU A 47 37.52 -29.79 -12.76
C LEU A 47 37.19 -28.30 -12.65
N THR A 48 35.98 -27.91 -13.04
CA THR A 48 35.53 -26.51 -12.96
C THR A 48 35.50 -26.01 -11.51
N TRP A 49 34.98 -26.81 -10.59
CA TRP A 49 34.93 -26.45 -9.16
C TRP A 49 36.31 -26.45 -8.52
N THR A 50 37.17 -27.38 -8.91
CA THR A 50 38.53 -27.49 -8.36
C THR A 50 39.39 -26.30 -8.75
N LEU A 51 39.23 -25.78 -9.97
CA LEU A 51 39.96 -24.62 -10.47
C LEU A 51 39.27 -23.30 -10.10
N GLY A 52 38.02 -23.09 -10.50
CA GLY A 52 37.31 -21.81 -10.31
C GLY A 52 36.56 -21.66 -8.98
N GLY A 53 36.15 -22.76 -8.36
CA GLY A 53 35.28 -22.78 -7.16
C GLY A 53 33.84 -23.23 -7.46
N PRO A 54 33.03 -23.50 -6.41
CA PRO A 54 31.66 -23.96 -6.57
C PRO A 54 30.73 -22.82 -7.02
N TRP A 55 29.98 -23.02 -8.10
CA TRP A 55 29.05 -22.01 -8.63
C TRP A 55 27.59 -22.45 -8.67
N ARG A 56 27.30 -23.76 -8.65
CA ARG A 56 25.91 -24.24 -8.62
C ARG A 56 25.40 -24.20 -7.18
N THR A 57 24.34 -23.45 -6.96
CA THR A 57 23.57 -23.47 -5.71
C THR A 57 22.73 -24.74 -5.61
N ALA A 58 22.10 -24.96 -4.45
CA ALA A 58 21.06 -25.98 -4.27
C ALA A 58 19.95 -25.89 -5.34
N ALA A 59 19.51 -24.67 -5.67
CA ALA A 59 18.50 -24.42 -6.69
C ALA A 59 18.99 -24.74 -8.11
N LEU A 60 20.30 -24.64 -8.37
CA LEU A 60 20.94 -25.00 -9.64
C LEU A 60 21.37 -26.48 -9.68
N GLY A 61 20.87 -27.29 -8.74
CA GLY A 61 21.03 -28.74 -8.73
C GLY A 61 22.36 -29.23 -8.18
N SER A 62 23.02 -28.51 -7.27
CA SER A 62 24.26 -28.99 -6.63
C SER A 62 24.08 -30.32 -5.88
N GLU A 63 22.85 -30.62 -5.45
CA GLU A 63 22.48 -31.86 -4.77
C GLU A 63 22.77 -33.12 -5.59
N ARG A 64 22.78 -33.03 -6.93
CA ARG A 64 23.08 -34.17 -7.80
C ARG A 64 24.50 -34.72 -7.66
N PHE A 65 25.41 -33.95 -7.04
CA PHE A 65 26.79 -34.37 -6.82
C PHE A 65 26.99 -35.05 -5.46
N ARG A 66 25.99 -34.99 -4.58
CA ARG A 66 26.04 -35.58 -3.26
C ARG A 66 26.16 -37.11 -3.36
N SER A 67 26.93 -37.72 -2.45
CA SER A 67 26.94 -39.16 -2.26
C SER A 67 25.77 -39.59 -1.35
N LEU A 68 25.35 -40.86 -1.41
CA LEU A 68 24.31 -41.40 -0.51
C LEU A 68 24.73 -41.37 0.97
N THR A 69 26.04 -41.33 1.24
CA THR A 69 26.61 -41.49 2.59
C THR A 69 27.26 -40.22 3.16
N SER A 70 27.36 -39.13 2.38
CA SER A 70 28.02 -37.89 2.80
C SER A 70 27.50 -36.68 2.04
N ASP A 71 27.30 -35.56 2.75
CA ASP A 71 27.02 -34.24 2.17
C ASP A 71 28.28 -33.51 1.68
N GLN A 72 29.47 -34.10 1.93
CA GLN A 72 30.75 -33.61 1.46
C GLN A 72 31.22 -34.40 0.24
N VAL A 73 31.52 -33.67 -0.83
CA VAL A 73 32.14 -34.18 -2.06
C VAL A 73 33.63 -33.85 -2.06
N SER A 74 34.45 -34.71 -2.66
CA SER A 74 35.91 -34.55 -2.62
C SER A 74 36.63 -35.15 -3.83
N GLY A 75 37.88 -34.77 -4.02
CA GLY A 75 38.83 -35.41 -4.92
C GLY A 75 40.16 -34.66 -4.85
N ARG A 76 41.28 -35.33 -5.13
CA ARG A 76 42.60 -34.71 -5.14
C ARG A 76 43.08 -34.51 -6.58
N LEU A 77 43.46 -33.29 -6.92
CA LEU A 77 44.00 -32.92 -8.23
C LEU A 77 45.48 -32.62 -8.08
N VAL A 78 46.31 -33.31 -8.86
CA VAL A 78 47.77 -33.11 -8.89
C VAL A 78 48.17 -32.65 -10.29
N GLY A 79 49.09 -31.69 -10.36
CA GLY A 79 49.58 -31.10 -11.61
C GLY A 79 50.79 -30.21 -11.38
N GLU A 80 51.03 -29.29 -12.30
CA GLU A 80 52.08 -28.28 -12.26
C GLU A 80 51.54 -26.91 -12.73
N LEU A 81 52.01 -25.83 -12.11
CA LEU A 81 51.75 -24.45 -12.52
C LEU A 81 53.09 -23.80 -12.89
N GLY A 82 53.42 -23.77 -14.18
CA GLY A 82 54.79 -23.49 -14.61
C GLY A 82 55.73 -24.60 -14.15
N ASP A 83 56.77 -24.26 -13.40
CA ASP A 83 57.75 -25.24 -12.88
C ASP A 83 57.44 -25.67 -11.42
N GLU A 84 56.31 -25.24 -10.85
CA GLU A 84 55.92 -25.56 -9.48
C GLU A 84 54.86 -26.67 -9.41
N ASN A 85 55.11 -27.70 -8.60
CA ASN A 85 54.11 -28.74 -8.33
C ASN A 85 52.84 -28.14 -7.72
N LEU A 86 51.69 -28.52 -8.25
CA LEU A 86 50.37 -28.17 -7.76
C LEU A 86 49.69 -29.41 -7.18
N ASP A 87 49.19 -29.30 -5.96
CA ASP A 87 48.44 -30.36 -5.28
C ASP A 87 47.24 -29.75 -4.57
N ILE A 88 46.03 -30.05 -5.07
CA ILE A 88 44.76 -29.50 -4.56
C ILE A 88 43.93 -30.65 -3.98
N ASP A 89 43.68 -30.59 -2.68
CA ASP A 89 42.65 -31.37 -1.99
C ASP A 89 41.30 -30.63 -2.12
N ALA A 90 40.53 -31.02 -3.13
CA ALA A 90 39.33 -30.32 -3.53
C ALA A 90 38.10 -30.82 -2.78
N LYS A 91 37.79 -30.19 -1.63
CA LYS A 91 36.64 -30.55 -0.78
C LYS A 91 35.56 -29.48 -0.83
N PHE A 92 34.30 -29.92 -0.96
CA PHE A 92 33.15 -29.03 -0.96
C PHE A 92 32.00 -29.65 -0.15
N LYS A 93 31.35 -28.86 0.70
CA LYS A 93 30.16 -29.30 1.44
C LYS A 93 28.90 -28.80 0.77
N ILE A 94 28.09 -29.72 0.26
CA ILE A 94 26.80 -29.42 -0.38
C ILE A 94 25.83 -28.93 0.70
N LYS A 95 25.08 -27.85 0.42
CA LYS A 95 24.08 -27.28 1.32
C LYS A 95 22.68 -27.47 0.77
N ALA A 96 21.70 -27.55 1.69
CA ALA A 96 20.28 -27.54 1.35
C ALA A 96 19.81 -26.19 0.74
N SER A 97 20.54 -25.09 0.98
CA SER A 97 20.29 -23.79 0.38
C SER A 97 21.59 -23.00 0.15
N GLY A 98 21.62 -22.17 -0.90
CA GLY A 98 22.78 -21.35 -1.27
C GLY A 98 23.90 -22.14 -1.96
N ASN A 99 25.11 -21.53 -2.00
CA ASN A 99 26.30 -22.14 -2.57
C ASN A 99 26.93 -23.17 -1.62
N PRO A 100 27.51 -24.27 -2.15
CA PRO A 100 28.36 -25.18 -1.38
C PRO A 100 29.45 -24.43 -0.61
N ASN A 101 29.81 -24.91 0.58
CA ASN A 101 31.00 -24.38 1.26
C ASN A 101 32.24 -24.87 0.53
N ASP A 102 33.07 -23.93 0.09
CA ASP A 102 34.40 -24.19 -0.44
C ASP A 102 35.36 -24.52 0.71
N LEU A 103 35.81 -25.77 0.75
CA LEU A 103 36.76 -26.29 1.74
C LEU A 103 38.04 -26.76 1.06
N ARG A 104 38.32 -26.27 -0.16
CA ARG A 104 39.55 -26.58 -0.90
C ARG A 104 40.76 -26.16 -0.09
N SER A 105 41.79 -26.99 -0.17
CA SER A 105 43.12 -26.65 0.33
C SER A 105 44.15 -27.23 -0.63
N GLY A 106 45.33 -26.65 -0.68
CA GLY A 106 46.36 -27.17 -1.56
C GLY A 106 47.71 -26.56 -1.33
N ASN A 107 48.68 -27.01 -2.12
CA ASN A 107 50.03 -26.46 -2.16
C ASN A 107 50.41 -26.16 -3.60
N VAL A 108 51.10 -25.03 -3.80
CA VAL A 108 51.80 -24.69 -5.06
C VAL A 108 53.28 -24.53 -4.71
N GLY A 109 54.11 -25.44 -5.18
CA GLY A 109 55.49 -25.58 -4.71
C GLY A 109 55.53 -25.79 -3.20
N LYS A 110 56.09 -24.81 -2.46
CA LYS A 110 56.15 -24.84 -0.99
C LYS A 110 55.05 -24.00 -0.30
N ARG A 111 54.23 -23.27 -1.07
CA ARG A 111 53.21 -22.38 -0.55
C ARG A 111 51.91 -23.14 -0.34
N SER A 112 51.39 -23.15 0.88
CA SER A 112 50.03 -23.63 1.14
C SER A 112 49.00 -22.57 0.76
N VAL A 113 47.87 -22.99 0.20
CA VAL A 113 46.77 -22.15 -0.27
C VAL A 113 45.48 -22.65 0.38
N ALA A 114 44.83 -21.78 1.16
CA ALA A 114 43.53 -22.06 1.76
C ALA A 114 42.37 -21.69 0.82
N ALA A 115 41.16 -22.18 1.10
CA ALA A 115 39.96 -22.00 0.26
C ALA A 115 39.72 -20.56 -0.21
N ASN A 116 39.84 -19.58 0.71
CA ASN A 116 39.64 -18.16 0.44
C ASN A 116 40.78 -17.50 -0.38
N GLU A 117 41.90 -18.18 -0.57
CA GLU A 117 43.07 -17.69 -1.29
C GLU A 117 43.18 -18.26 -2.72
N PHE A 118 42.36 -19.25 -3.08
CA PHE A 118 42.38 -19.86 -4.42
C PHE A 118 42.09 -18.87 -5.55
N THR A 119 41.23 -17.87 -5.32
CA THR A 119 40.97 -16.81 -6.32
C THR A 119 42.23 -16.02 -6.65
N ASN A 120 43.12 -15.82 -5.67
CA ASN A 120 44.40 -15.13 -5.86
C ASN A 120 45.44 -16.02 -6.56
N LEU A 121 45.29 -17.35 -6.51
CA LEU A 121 46.19 -18.27 -7.21
C LEU A 121 46.16 -18.04 -8.73
N PHE A 122 45.02 -17.60 -9.26
CA PHE A 122 44.81 -17.29 -10.68
C PHE A 122 44.63 -15.78 -10.93
N ASN A 123 45.33 -14.95 -10.15
CA ASN A 123 45.37 -13.49 -10.29
C ASN A 123 43.99 -12.82 -10.23
N GLY A 124 43.11 -13.28 -9.33
CA GLY A 124 41.81 -12.65 -9.08
C GLY A 124 40.73 -13.08 -10.09
N LEU A 125 40.78 -14.30 -10.60
CA LEU A 125 39.78 -14.81 -11.54
C LEU A 125 38.55 -15.32 -10.76
N ALA A 126 37.42 -14.64 -10.89
CA ALA A 126 36.19 -15.04 -10.23
C ALA A 126 35.62 -16.33 -10.83
N VAL A 127 34.80 -17.05 -10.06
CA VAL A 127 34.25 -18.35 -10.48
C VAL A 127 33.37 -18.26 -11.74
N ASP A 128 32.56 -17.20 -11.85
CA ASP A 128 31.69 -17.00 -13.01
C ASP A 128 32.50 -16.66 -14.27
N ASP A 129 33.58 -15.88 -14.13
CA ASP A 129 34.51 -15.57 -15.22
C ASP A 129 35.23 -16.85 -15.67
N PHE A 130 35.74 -17.65 -14.73
CA PHE A 130 36.38 -18.94 -15.03
C PHE A 130 35.42 -19.86 -15.78
N ARG A 131 34.19 -20.03 -15.28
CA ARG A 131 33.17 -20.87 -15.91
C ARG A 131 32.88 -20.39 -17.33
N TRP A 132 32.75 -19.09 -17.53
CA TRP A 132 32.37 -18.58 -18.85
C TRP A 132 33.51 -18.69 -19.86
N ILE A 133 34.74 -18.35 -19.45
CA ILE A 133 35.92 -18.30 -20.32
C ILE A 133 36.47 -19.71 -20.60
N TYR A 134 36.67 -20.52 -19.56
CA TYR A 134 37.43 -21.77 -19.63
C TYR A 134 36.57 -23.04 -19.66
N ARG A 135 35.26 -22.97 -19.40
CA ARG A 135 34.33 -24.10 -19.57
C ARG A 135 33.45 -23.92 -20.81
N LEU A 136 33.67 -24.77 -21.81
CA LEU A 136 33.01 -24.72 -23.12
C LEU A 136 31.97 -25.85 -23.21
N TYR A 137 30.69 -25.55 -22.95
CA TYR A 137 29.62 -26.55 -22.94
C TYR A 137 28.75 -26.49 -24.21
N GLY A 138 28.67 -27.59 -24.96
CA GLY A 138 28.02 -27.70 -26.28
C GLY A 138 26.60 -27.17 -26.35
N VAL A 139 25.74 -27.60 -25.41
CA VAL A 139 24.32 -27.21 -25.38
C VAL A 139 24.14 -25.72 -25.08
N GLU A 140 25.06 -25.13 -24.32
CA GLU A 140 25.05 -23.69 -24.03
C GLU A 140 25.66 -22.87 -25.18
N LEU A 141 26.60 -23.41 -25.96
CA LEU A 141 27.21 -22.74 -27.11
C LEU A 141 26.18 -22.40 -28.22
N GLY A 142 25.03 -23.07 -28.26
CA GLY A 142 23.91 -22.80 -29.17
C GLY A 142 22.75 -21.98 -28.58
N SER A 143 22.82 -21.49 -27.34
CA SER A 143 21.68 -20.83 -26.65
C SER A 143 22.03 -19.56 -25.87
N VAL A 144 23.23 -19.01 -26.08
CA VAL A 144 23.74 -17.78 -25.43
C VAL A 144 22.92 -16.50 -25.77
N GLY A 145 21.95 -16.59 -26.69
CA GLY A 145 21.21 -15.48 -27.31
C GLY A 145 20.20 -14.70 -26.45
N THR A 146 20.24 -14.77 -25.12
CA THR A 146 19.42 -13.90 -24.24
C THR A 146 20.21 -12.77 -23.55
N ALA A 147 21.54 -12.76 -23.70
CA ALA A 147 22.45 -11.59 -23.65
C ALA A 147 22.22 -10.49 -22.59
N GLU A 148 22.24 -10.84 -21.31
CA GLU A 148 22.77 -9.97 -20.23
C GLU A 148 24.21 -10.38 -19.87
N ASN A 149 24.46 -11.69 -19.66
CA ASN A 149 25.78 -12.18 -19.20
C ASN A 149 26.93 -11.98 -20.20
N PHE A 150 26.68 -12.10 -21.51
CA PHE A 150 27.70 -11.81 -22.53
C PHE A 150 28.04 -10.32 -22.58
N SER A 151 27.02 -9.46 -22.61
CA SER A 151 27.21 -8.00 -22.63
C SER A 151 27.93 -7.53 -21.38
N ASN A 152 27.58 -8.08 -20.21
CA ASN A 152 28.20 -7.75 -18.93
C ASN A 152 29.65 -8.21 -18.86
N LEU A 153 29.94 -9.47 -19.21
CA LEU A 153 31.32 -9.97 -19.17
C LEU A 153 32.21 -9.30 -20.22
N PHE A 154 31.68 -9.08 -21.42
CA PHE A 154 32.39 -8.34 -22.47
C PHE A 154 32.68 -6.91 -22.02
N SER A 155 31.70 -6.24 -21.43
CA SER A 155 31.91 -4.88 -20.88
C SER A 155 32.95 -4.91 -19.75
N ASN A 156 32.88 -5.85 -18.80
CA ASN A 156 33.88 -5.99 -17.74
C ASN A 156 35.28 -6.26 -18.28
N PHE A 157 35.39 -7.08 -19.33
CA PHE A 157 36.67 -7.40 -19.95
C PHE A 157 37.24 -6.22 -20.75
N THR A 158 36.38 -5.55 -21.52
CA THR A 158 36.75 -4.39 -22.37
C THR A 158 36.84 -3.08 -21.62
N MET A 159 36.36 -2.98 -20.37
CA MET A 159 36.47 -1.81 -19.49
C MET A 159 37.53 -1.99 -18.38
N GLY A 160 38.18 -3.17 -18.34
CA GLY A 160 39.15 -3.54 -17.31
C GLY A 160 38.48 -3.75 -15.96
N ASN A 161 39.12 -4.49 -15.04
CA ASN A 161 38.66 -4.57 -13.65
C ASN A 161 38.96 -3.22 -12.97
N ALA A 162 38.23 -2.18 -13.33
CA ALA A 162 38.14 -0.99 -12.52
C ALA A 162 37.35 -1.39 -11.28
N ALA A 163 38.07 -1.60 -10.18
CA ALA A 163 37.49 -1.60 -8.84
C ALA A 163 36.99 -0.17 -8.52
N THR A 164 36.00 0.30 -9.27
CA THR A 164 35.33 1.59 -9.10
C THR A 164 33.84 1.33 -8.89
N SER A 165 33.23 2.12 -8.01
CA SER A 165 31.88 1.95 -7.45
C SER A 165 30.70 2.09 -8.43
N GLY A 166 30.88 1.89 -9.75
CA GLY A 166 29.82 1.92 -10.74
C GLY A 166 30.31 1.86 -12.20
N ASN A 167 29.40 1.56 -13.13
CA ASN A 167 29.64 1.46 -14.57
C ASN A 167 29.96 2.86 -15.17
N PRO A 168 31.11 3.08 -15.82
CA PRO A 168 31.48 4.37 -16.40
C PRO A 168 30.48 4.93 -17.43
N ARG A 169 29.79 4.08 -18.20
CA ARG A 169 28.75 4.52 -19.14
C ARG A 169 27.51 5.04 -18.42
N GLU A 170 27.14 4.44 -17.30
CA GLU A 170 26.06 4.95 -16.45
C GLU A 170 26.43 6.32 -15.88
N ARG A 171 27.67 6.49 -15.41
CA ARG A 171 28.19 7.77 -14.91
C ARG A 171 28.21 8.87 -15.98
N ALA A 172 28.63 8.55 -17.20
CA ALA A 172 28.58 9.49 -18.32
C ALA A 172 27.14 9.94 -18.61
N LYS A 173 26.19 9.00 -18.61
CA LYS A 173 24.75 9.29 -18.80
C LYS A 173 24.16 10.14 -17.67
N GLU A 174 24.54 9.88 -16.42
CA GLU A 174 24.14 10.70 -15.26
C GLU A 174 24.62 12.15 -15.43
N LEU A 175 25.89 12.36 -15.80
CA LEU A 175 26.47 13.68 -16.04
C LEU A 175 25.78 14.42 -17.20
N SER A 176 25.54 13.72 -18.32
CA SER A 176 24.81 14.29 -19.46
C SER A 176 23.39 14.71 -19.08
N THR A 177 22.66 13.84 -18.36
CA THR A 177 21.29 14.14 -17.93
C THR A 177 21.24 15.36 -17.00
N ARG A 178 22.26 15.48 -16.13
CA ARG A 178 22.38 16.64 -15.23
C ARG A 178 22.71 17.92 -16.00
N ALA A 179 23.57 17.85 -17.02
CA ALA A 179 23.84 18.97 -17.92
C ALA A 179 22.55 19.42 -18.64
N ASP A 180 21.77 18.50 -19.22
CA ASP A 180 20.52 18.84 -19.91
C ASP A 180 19.51 19.55 -19.01
N LYS A 181 19.40 19.11 -17.74
CA LYS A 181 18.55 19.75 -16.74
C LYS A 181 19.00 21.18 -16.45
N LEU A 182 20.30 21.38 -16.26
CA LEU A 182 20.88 22.71 -15.99
C LEU A 182 20.73 23.65 -17.19
N ASP A 183 20.84 23.16 -18.44
CA ASP A 183 20.61 24.00 -19.63
C ASP A 183 19.15 24.45 -19.75
N LYS A 184 18.19 23.62 -19.34
CA LYS A 184 16.77 24.02 -19.26
C LYS A 184 16.57 25.13 -18.22
N GLU A 185 17.11 24.95 -17.02
CA GLU A 185 17.04 25.93 -15.94
C GLU A 185 17.68 27.26 -16.35
N ARG A 186 18.85 27.23 -16.97
CA ARG A 186 19.53 28.38 -17.57
C ARG A 186 18.62 29.16 -18.53
N LYS A 187 17.93 28.47 -19.44
CA LYS A 187 17.01 29.11 -20.42
C LYS A 187 15.80 29.76 -19.74
N ASP A 188 15.30 29.17 -18.66
CA ASP A 188 14.16 29.72 -17.94
C ASP A 188 14.56 30.96 -17.11
N ILE A 189 15.76 30.95 -16.51
CA ILE A 189 16.34 32.14 -15.85
C ILE A 189 16.58 33.25 -16.88
N ASP A 190 17.15 32.96 -18.05
CA ASP A 190 17.37 33.94 -19.12
C ASP A 190 16.06 34.62 -19.59
N LYS A 191 14.96 33.86 -19.68
CA LYS A 191 13.63 34.44 -19.97
C LYS A 191 13.14 35.36 -18.86
N ALA A 192 13.34 34.97 -17.59
CA ALA A 192 12.96 35.78 -16.45
C ALA A 192 13.72 37.11 -16.42
N ILE A 193 15.03 37.09 -16.70
CA ILE A 193 15.87 38.29 -16.84
C ILE A 193 15.33 39.22 -17.93
N ARG A 194 14.96 38.69 -19.11
CA ARG A 194 14.37 39.51 -20.20
C ARG A 194 13.06 40.16 -19.78
N LEU A 195 12.21 39.45 -19.06
CA LEU A 195 10.94 39.98 -18.55
C LEU A 195 11.17 41.10 -17.54
N LEU A 196 12.02 40.87 -16.54
CA LEU A 196 12.39 41.86 -15.53
C LEU A 196 13.02 43.09 -16.15
N THR A 197 13.89 42.92 -17.17
CA THR A 197 14.49 44.04 -17.91
C THR A 197 13.44 44.92 -18.58
N ASN A 198 12.40 44.32 -19.17
CA ASN A 198 11.29 45.08 -19.76
C ASN A 198 10.46 45.79 -18.69
N GLN A 199 10.14 45.13 -17.58
CA GLN A 199 9.40 45.73 -16.47
C GLN A 199 10.16 46.92 -15.86
N ILE A 200 11.47 46.80 -15.68
CA ILE A 200 12.35 47.90 -15.23
C ILE A 200 12.33 49.06 -16.23
N LYS A 201 12.36 48.77 -17.54
CA LYS A 201 12.29 49.80 -18.58
C LYS A 201 10.98 50.60 -18.51
N ASP A 202 9.86 49.94 -18.23
CA ASP A 202 8.57 50.62 -18.09
C ASP A 202 8.46 51.38 -16.77
N ALA A 203 8.93 50.79 -15.66
CA ALA A 203 9.00 51.46 -14.36
C ALA A 203 9.86 52.73 -14.39
N LYS A 204 10.92 52.78 -15.22
CA LYS A 204 11.76 53.99 -15.40
C LYS A 204 11.03 55.18 -16.05
N LYS A 205 9.90 54.98 -16.74
CA LYS A 205 9.13 56.07 -17.39
C LYS A 205 8.17 56.78 -16.42
N VAL A 206 7.82 56.11 -15.32
CA VAL A 206 6.86 56.58 -14.32
C VAL A 206 7.20 57.96 -13.73
N PRO A 207 8.47 58.27 -13.36
CA PRO A 207 8.81 59.59 -12.80
C PRO A 207 8.59 60.77 -13.77
N ASP A 208 8.84 60.56 -15.06
CA ASP A 208 8.64 61.59 -16.08
C ASP A 208 7.14 61.88 -16.31
N GLU A 209 6.30 60.84 -16.26
CA GLU A 209 4.84 60.96 -16.37
C GLU A 209 4.24 61.65 -15.15
N ILE A 210 4.68 61.28 -13.94
CA ILE A 210 4.27 61.96 -12.69
C ILE A 210 4.66 63.45 -12.73
N SER A 211 5.86 63.79 -13.20
CA SER A 211 6.31 65.17 -13.30
C SER A 211 5.46 66.00 -14.28
N ARG A 212 5.03 65.41 -15.40
CA ARG A 212 4.09 66.05 -16.34
C ARG A 212 2.74 66.30 -15.70
N TRP A 213 2.15 65.29 -15.06
CA TRP A 213 0.86 65.42 -14.37
C TRP A 213 0.90 66.44 -13.22
N GLN A 214 2.02 66.54 -12.50
CA GLN A 214 2.22 67.59 -11.49
C GLN A 214 2.23 68.99 -12.10
N SER A 215 2.84 69.17 -13.28
CA SER A 215 2.79 70.44 -14.01
C SER A 215 1.38 70.80 -14.47
N ASP A 216 0.60 69.83 -14.95
CA ASP A 216 -0.79 70.05 -15.38
C ASP A 216 -1.70 70.37 -14.18
N LEU A 217 -1.49 69.69 -13.04
CA LEU A 217 -2.18 69.96 -11.79
C LEU A 217 -1.97 71.40 -11.32
N SER A 218 -0.75 71.92 -11.40
CA SER A 218 -0.44 73.31 -11.04
C SER A 218 -1.19 74.32 -11.90
N LYS A 219 -1.37 74.06 -13.20
CA LYS A 219 -2.14 74.95 -14.09
C LYS A 219 -3.61 74.97 -13.72
N ILE A 220 -4.20 73.79 -13.50
CA ILE A 220 -5.60 73.64 -13.08
C ILE A 220 -5.85 74.35 -11.74
N GLU A 221 -4.88 74.31 -10.82
CA GLU A 221 -4.98 75.01 -9.54
C GLU A 221 -4.98 76.54 -9.70
N ASP A 222 -4.20 77.08 -10.63
CA ASP A 222 -4.20 78.52 -10.94
C ASP A 222 -5.48 78.96 -11.68
N ASP A 223 -6.00 78.13 -12.59
CA ASP A 223 -7.29 78.36 -13.26
C ASP A 223 -8.43 78.38 -12.24
N LEU A 224 -8.45 77.39 -11.32
CA LEU A 224 -9.42 77.34 -10.23
C LEU A 224 -9.35 78.57 -9.32
N ARG A 225 -8.15 79.12 -9.04
CA ARG A 225 -8.02 80.37 -8.27
C ARG A 225 -8.68 81.55 -9.00
N THR A 226 -8.48 81.65 -10.30
CA THR A 226 -9.03 82.72 -11.14
C THR A 226 -10.56 82.63 -11.19
N LEU A 227 -11.10 81.45 -11.51
CA LEU A 227 -12.54 81.19 -11.54
C LEU A 227 -13.21 81.45 -10.18
N ASN A 228 -12.55 81.10 -9.07
CA ASN A 228 -13.08 81.39 -7.73
C ASN A 228 -13.14 82.89 -7.43
N ALA A 229 -12.16 83.67 -7.88
CA ALA A 229 -12.17 85.12 -7.71
C ALA A 229 -13.30 85.78 -8.51
N GLU A 230 -13.53 85.34 -9.76
CA GLU A 230 -14.62 85.83 -10.61
C GLU A 230 -16.00 85.46 -10.04
N LEU A 231 -16.18 84.21 -9.60
CA LEU A 231 -17.41 83.78 -8.91
C LEU A 231 -17.68 84.59 -7.64
N ALA A 232 -16.65 84.93 -6.87
CA ALA A 232 -16.81 85.73 -5.65
C ALA A 232 -17.34 87.14 -5.95
N VAL A 233 -16.84 87.79 -7.01
CA VAL A 233 -17.30 89.12 -7.43
C VAL A 233 -18.76 89.06 -7.91
N LEU A 234 -19.08 88.13 -8.82
CA LEU A 234 -20.44 88.02 -9.38
C LEU A 234 -21.47 87.63 -8.31
N ARG A 235 -21.12 86.70 -7.41
CA ARG A 235 -22.00 86.32 -6.28
C ARG A 235 -22.20 87.48 -5.30
N GLY A 236 -21.17 88.31 -5.09
CA GLY A 236 -21.29 89.54 -4.29
C GLY A 236 -22.32 90.51 -4.87
N GLN A 237 -22.26 90.75 -6.18
CA GLN A 237 -23.22 91.60 -6.90
C GLN A 237 -24.65 91.02 -6.87
N GLN A 238 -24.80 89.72 -7.12
CA GLN A 238 -26.09 89.04 -7.05
C GLN A 238 -26.69 89.12 -5.64
N THR A 239 -25.88 88.93 -4.60
CA THR A 239 -26.32 89.03 -3.19
C THR A 239 -26.88 90.41 -2.87
N LEU A 240 -26.26 91.48 -3.39
CA LEU A 240 -26.73 92.84 -3.20
C LEU A 240 -28.08 93.06 -3.90
N ILE A 241 -28.24 92.64 -5.15
CA ILE A 241 -29.51 92.72 -5.89
C ILE A 241 -30.64 91.94 -5.20
N VAL A 242 -30.35 90.72 -4.74
CA VAL A 242 -31.31 89.89 -4.00
C VAL A 242 -31.72 90.57 -2.69
N ARG A 243 -30.78 91.20 -1.97
CA ARG A 243 -31.08 91.94 -0.74
C ARG A 243 -32.05 93.10 -1.00
N VAL A 244 -31.86 93.87 -2.06
CA VAL A 244 -32.76 94.97 -2.46
C VAL A 244 -34.15 94.45 -2.83
N LYS A 245 -34.21 93.36 -3.62
CA LYS A 245 -35.48 92.73 -4.03
C LYS A 245 -36.27 92.20 -2.82
N ASN A 246 -35.58 91.54 -1.90
CA ASN A 246 -36.17 91.00 -0.67
C ASN A 246 -36.70 92.12 0.22
N GLY A 247 -35.99 93.25 0.36
CA GLY A 247 -36.46 94.41 1.11
C GLY A 247 -37.77 95.01 0.55
N LEU A 248 -37.89 95.12 -0.78
CA LEU A 248 -39.12 95.56 -1.45
C LEU A 248 -40.29 94.57 -1.25
N GLY A 249 -40.00 93.27 -1.32
CA GLY A 249 -40.99 92.21 -1.09
C GLY A 249 -41.45 92.11 0.37
N ALA A 250 -40.56 92.32 1.34
CA ALA A 250 -40.85 92.23 2.77
C ALA A 250 -41.84 93.33 3.22
N ILE A 251 -41.72 94.55 2.69
CA ILE A 251 -42.67 95.65 2.93
C ILE A 251 -44.10 95.25 2.50
N THR A 252 -44.23 94.59 1.34
CA THR A 252 -45.52 94.15 0.82
C THR A 252 -46.13 92.99 1.64
N LYS A 253 -45.29 92.14 2.22
CA LYS A 253 -45.71 91.03 3.10
C LYS A 253 -46.15 91.52 4.48
N GLN A 254 -45.48 92.55 5.01
CA GLN A 254 -45.78 93.18 6.30
C GLN A 254 -47.24 93.67 6.35
N ASP A 255 -47.68 94.40 5.33
CA ASP A 255 -49.05 94.91 5.21
C ASP A 255 -50.10 93.79 5.17
N ARG A 256 -49.79 92.68 4.49
CA ARG A 256 -50.70 91.53 4.35
C ARG A 256 -50.81 90.70 5.63
N ALA A 257 -49.70 90.44 6.30
CA ALA A 257 -49.67 89.68 7.56
C ALA A 257 -50.44 90.38 8.69
N GLN A 258 -50.43 91.72 8.70
CA GLN A 258 -51.14 92.53 9.68
C GLN A 258 -52.67 92.48 9.49
N GLN A 259 -53.12 92.33 8.25
CA GLN A 259 -54.54 92.21 7.88
C GLN A 259 -55.10 90.81 8.17
N GLU A 260 -54.30 89.76 8.01
CA GLU A 260 -54.71 88.38 8.27
C GLU A 260 -54.82 88.07 9.78
N LEU A 261 -54.02 88.72 10.63
CA LEU A 261 -54.03 88.52 12.08
C LEU A 261 -55.31 89.05 12.77
N SER A 262 -55.98 90.06 12.20
CA SER A 262 -57.19 90.67 12.77
C SER A 262 -58.48 89.85 12.59
N HIS A 263 -58.43 88.76 11.82
CA HIS A 263 -59.62 88.00 11.41
C HIS A 263 -59.69 86.55 11.95
N LEU A 264 -58.80 86.15 12.87
CA LEU A 264 -58.71 84.77 13.39
C LEU A 264 -59.35 84.62 14.78
N ASP A 265 -60.22 83.61 14.95
CA ASP A 265 -60.86 83.22 16.22
C ASP A 265 -59.88 82.56 17.22
N SER A 266 -60.09 82.76 18.53
CA SER A 266 -59.23 82.21 19.60
C SER A 266 -59.41 80.69 19.85
N VAL A 267 -58.36 80.02 20.34
CA VAL A 267 -58.41 78.62 20.80
C VAL A 267 -58.95 78.57 22.24
N PRO A 268 -59.87 77.66 22.61
CA PRO A 268 -60.37 77.53 23.98
C PRO A 268 -59.26 77.14 24.97
N SER A 269 -59.25 77.76 26.16
CA SER A 269 -58.14 77.68 27.14
C SER A 269 -57.74 76.26 27.56
N LYS A 270 -58.68 75.32 27.74
CA LYS A 270 -58.36 73.92 28.06
C LYS A 270 -57.60 73.19 26.94
N TRP A 271 -57.81 73.58 25.68
CA TRP A 271 -57.10 73.01 24.53
C TRP A 271 -55.73 73.65 24.33
N GLU A 272 -55.48 74.88 24.80
CA GLU A 272 -54.17 75.54 24.69
C GLU A 272 -53.04 74.74 25.38
N GLU A 273 -53.36 73.98 26.44
CA GLU A 273 -52.41 73.10 27.13
C GLU A 273 -52.16 71.78 26.39
N VAL A 274 -53.13 71.30 25.62
CA VAL A 274 -53.10 69.97 24.96
C VAL A 274 -52.58 70.05 23.53
N ILE A 275 -52.84 71.15 22.81
CA ILE A 275 -52.45 71.32 21.40
C ILE A 275 -50.93 71.23 21.17
N PRO A 276 -50.06 71.81 22.02
CA PRO A 276 -48.62 71.60 21.89
C PRO A 276 -48.19 70.12 22.03
N LEU A 277 -49.01 69.31 22.72
CA LEU A 277 -48.78 67.88 22.95
C LEU A 277 -49.47 67.00 21.90
N ALA A 278 -50.23 67.55 20.96
CA ALA A 278 -51.07 66.79 20.03
C ALA A 278 -50.29 65.78 19.18
N THR A 279 -49.07 66.12 18.76
CA THR A 279 -48.17 65.18 18.06
C THR A 279 -47.76 64.03 18.97
N GLU A 280 -47.42 64.30 20.22
CA GLU A 280 -47.08 63.26 21.21
C GLU A 280 -48.30 62.38 21.54
N ILE A 281 -49.51 62.94 21.61
CA ILE A 281 -50.75 62.18 21.84
C ILE A 281 -51.03 61.25 20.67
N ARG A 282 -50.92 61.72 19.41
CA ARG A 282 -51.06 60.85 18.22
C ARG A 282 -50.00 59.77 18.17
N ARG A 283 -48.77 60.11 18.53
CA ARG A 283 -47.65 59.17 18.59
C ARG A 283 -47.94 58.08 19.61
N VAL A 284 -48.30 58.44 20.84
CA VAL A 284 -48.62 57.48 21.92
C VAL A 284 -49.87 56.64 21.59
N GLN A 285 -50.86 57.20 20.91
CA GLN A 285 -52.00 56.39 20.45
C GLN A 285 -51.60 55.40 19.34
N GLY A 286 -50.79 55.82 18.36
CA GLY A 286 -50.26 54.91 17.35
C GLY A 286 -49.38 53.81 17.96
N GLU A 287 -48.59 54.15 19.00
CA GLU A 287 -47.88 53.16 19.81
C GLU A 287 -48.84 52.19 20.49
N LEU A 288 -49.96 52.67 21.04
CA LEU A 288 -50.94 51.81 21.69
C LEU A 288 -51.59 50.83 20.72
N GLU A 289 -52.00 51.29 19.53
CA GLU A 289 -52.60 50.46 18.47
C GLU A 289 -51.60 49.41 17.96
N ASN A 290 -50.33 49.79 17.79
CA ASN A 290 -49.27 48.85 17.41
C ASN A 290 -49.04 47.79 18.49
N VAL A 291 -48.91 48.19 19.76
CA VAL A 291 -48.71 47.26 20.88
C VAL A 291 -49.93 46.36 21.08
N GLU A 292 -51.15 46.84 20.81
CA GLU A 292 -52.37 46.02 20.83
C GLU A 292 -52.34 44.92 19.74
N GLN A 293 -51.90 45.27 18.53
CA GLN A 293 -51.74 44.31 17.44
C GLN A 293 -50.61 43.31 17.75
N GLU A 294 -49.49 43.76 18.31
CA GLU A 294 -48.38 42.90 18.76
C GLU A 294 -48.83 41.96 19.87
N LEU A 295 -49.64 42.43 20.82
CA LEU A 295 -50.21 41.61 21.88
C LEU A 295 -51.15 40.53 21.32
N ALA A 296 -51.99 40.87 20.34
CA ALA A 296 -52.85 39.90 19.67
C ALA A 296 -52.05 38.85 18.88
N ASN A 297 -51.00 39.28 18.18
CA ASN A 297 -50.08 38.40 17.46
C ASN A 297 -49.32 37.48 18.41
N ALA A 298 -48.81 38.01 19.52
CA ALA A 298 -48.11 37.24 20.55
C ALA A 298 -49.03 36.20 21.21
N LYS A 299 -50.31 36.52 21.44
CA LYS A 299 -51.31 35.54 21.92
C LYS A 299 -51.50 34.39 20.93
N ASN A 300 -51.64 34.71 19.64
CA ASN A 300 -51.78 33.71 18.59
C ASN A 300 -50.52 32.84 18.45
N GLU A 301 -49.34 33.43 18.57
CA GLU A 301 -48.07 32.71 18.47
C GLU A 301 -47.86 31.78 19.68
N VAL A 302 -48.18 32.21 20.90
CA VAL A 302 -48.18 31.32 22.08
C VAL A 302 -49.12 30.14 21.88
N ALA A 303 -50.33 30.37 21.37
CA ALA A 303 -51.30 29.30 21.10
C ALA A 303 -50.77 28.31 20.06
N ARG A 304 -50.17 28.81 18.97
CA ARG A 304 -49.56 28.00 17.91
C ARG A 304 -48.40 27.17 18.43
N CYS A 305 -47.46 27.79 19.15
CA CYS A 305 -46.29 27.13 19.71
C CYS A 305 -46.70 26.05 20.71
N SER A 306 -47.66 26.33 21.59
CA SER A 306 -48.21 25.37 22.57
C SER A 306 -48.75 24.10 21.90
N VAL A 307 -49.51 24.24 20.81
CA VAL A 307 -50.03 23.10 20.03
C VAL A 307 -48.88 22.28 19.42
N LYS A 308 -47.84 22.94 18.89
CA LYS A 308 -46.73 22.27 18.20
C LYS A 308 -45.90 21.37 19.11
N ILE A 309 -45.72 21.79 20.37
CA ILE A 309 -44.93 21.05 21.37
C ILE A 309 -45.78 20.14 22.27
N GLY A 310 -47.11 20.20 22.16
CA GLY A 310 -48.01 19.36 22.95
C GLY A 310 -48.10 19.72 24.43
N VAL A 311 -47.78 20.96 24.82
CA VAL A 311 -48.01 21.47 26.19
C VAL A 311 -49.02 22.60 26.18
N THR A 312 -49.76 22.76 27.28
CA THR A 312 -50.72 23.83 27.44
C THR A 312 -50.02 25.15 27.78
N SER A 313 -50.61 26.29 27.41
CA SER A 313 -49.95 27.60 27.55
C SER A 313 -49.62 27.99 29.00
N ASP A 314 -50.33 27.42 29.98
CA ASP A 314 -50.06 27.57 31.42
C ASP A 314 -48.75 26.92 31.88
N VAL A 315 -48.28 25.88 31.18
CA VAL A 315 -46.99 25.23 31.45
C VAL A 315 -45.81 26.17 31.14
N LEU A 316 -45.98 27.07 30.17
CA LEU A 316 -44.97 28.04 29.72
C LEU A 316 -44.84 29.25 30.65
N VAL A 317 -45.81 29.47 31.54
CA VAL A 317 -45.84 30.63 32.43
C VAL A 317 -44.63 30.60 33.37
N GLY A 318 -43.81 31.66 33.30
CA GLY A 318 -42.62 31.82 34.15
C GLY A 318 -41.46 30.88 33.83
N GLN A 319 -41.56 30.11 32.74
CA GLN A 319 -40.45 29.26 32.29
C GLN A 319 -39.34 30.10 31.67
N THR A 320 -38.10 29.65 31.86
CA THR A 320 -36.91 30.17 31.17
C THR A 320 -36.07 29.00 30.73
N LEU A 321 -35.35 29.13 29.62
CA LEU A 321 -34.42 28.12 29.14
C LEU A 321 -33.09 28.80 28.87
N THR A 322 -32.15 28.68 29.79
CA THR A 322 -30.79 29.17 29.58
C THR A 322 -30.05 28.28 28.58
N ALA A 323 -29.00 28.81 27.95
CA ALA A 323 -28.16 28.03 27.03
C ALA A 323 -27.59 26.76 27.72
N THR A 324 -27.20 26.86 28.98
CA THR A 324 -26.70 25.73 29.78
C THR A 324 -27.76 24.66 29.98
N GLU A 325 -29.01 25.04 30.28
CA GLU A 325 -30.10 24.09 30.47
C GLU A 325 -30.56 23.46 29.15
N ARG A 326 -30.58 24.23 28.06
CA ARG A 326 -30.82 23.71 26.71
C ARG A 326 -29.77 22.65 26.37
N GLN A 327 -28.50 22.95 26.61
CA GLN A 327 -27.40 22.01 26.36
C GLN A 327 -27.53 20.75 27.23
N ARG A 328 -27.94 20.87 28.50
CA ARG A 328 -28.19 19.71 29.38
C ARG A 328 -29.31 18.81 28.85
N LEU A 329 -30.46 19.39 28.47
CA LEU A 329 -31.57 18.64 27.88
C LEU A 329 -31.16 17.94 26.58
N GLN A 330 -30.40 18.64 25.73
CA GLN A 330 -29.90 18.07 24.48
C GLN A 330 -28.90 16.92 24.73
N SER A 331 -28.00 17.09 25.70
CA SER A 331 -27.00 16.06 26.04
C SER A 331 -27.65 14.82 26.67
N ALA A 332 -28.65 15.00 27.54
CA ALA A 332 -29.41 13.91 28.13
C ALA A 332 -30.20 13.14 27.05
N ALA A 333 -30.86 13.83 26.12
CA ALA A 333 -31.55 13.19 25.00
C ALA A 333 -30.61 12.43 24.06
N GLN A 334 -29.43 12.99 23.77
CA GLN A 334 -28.40 12.30 22.99
C GLN A 334 -27.87 11.05 23.71
N SER A 335 -27.73 11.11 25.04
CA SER A 335 -27.35 9.97 25.86
C SER A 335 -28.37 8.82 25.76
N VAL A 336 -29.67 9.15 25.80
CA VAL A 336 -30.77 8.19 25.60
C VAL A 336 -30.72 7.58 24.19
N GLU A 337 -30.59 8.40 23.15
CA GLU A 337 -30.52 7.92 21.75
C GLU A 337 -29.30 7.01 21.51
N THR A 338 -28.14 7.39 22.03
CA THR A 338 -26.90 6.61 21.92
C THR A 338 -27.03 5.27 22.65
N SER A 339 -27.50 5.29 23.90
CA SER A 339 -27.66 4.09 24.72
C SER A 339 -28.71 3.14 24.14
N SER A 340 -29.80 3.67 23.57
CA SER A 340 -30.83 2.89 22.87
C SER A 340 -30.27 2.22 21.61
N THR A 341 -29.45 2.94 20.85
CA THR A 341 -28.77 2.42 19.66
C THR A 341 -27.78 1.31 20.02
N ASP A 342 -26.99 1.50 21.08
CA ASP A 342 -26.00 0.52 21.51
C ASP A 342 -26.66 -0.73 22.10
N LEU A 343 -27.78 -0.59 22.82
CA LEU A 343 -28.60 -1.73 23.25
C LEU A 343 -29.13 -2.52 22.04
N THR A 344 -29.61 -1.84 21.00
CA THR A 344 -30.07 -2.46 19.76
C THR A 344 -28.95 -3.25 19.06
N LYS A 345 -27.73 -2.70 19.00
CA LYS A 345 -26.55 -3.42 18.46
C LYS A 345 -26.21 -4.65 19.29
N ALA A 346 -26.29 -4.55 20.62
CA ALA A 346 -26.04 -5.68 21.51
C ALA A 346 -27.06 -6.80 21.31
N ASP A 347 -28.35 -6.46 21.13
CA ASP A 347 -29.40 -7.43 20.79
C ASP A 347 -29.14 -8.11 19.43
N LEU A 348 -28.68 -7.38 18.42
CA LEU A 348 -28.30 -7.95 17.13
C LEU A 348 -27.10 -8.91 17.24
N ASN A 349 -26.08 -8.56 18.02
CA ASN A 349 -24.93 -9.42 18.28
C ASN A 349 -25.33 -10.72 19.00
N ILE A 350 -26.22 -10.62 20.00
CA ILE A 350 -26.78 -11.80 20.69
C ILE A 350 -27.54 -12.68 19.69
N ALA A 351 -28.39 -12.11 18.83
CA ALA A 351 -29.13 -12.85 17.82
C ALA A 351 -28.22 -13.58 16.81
N GLU A 352 -27.12 -12.94 16.41
CA GLU A 352 -26.10 -13.55 15.54
C GLU A 352 -25.37 -14.70 16.22
N LEU A 353 -24.92 -14.51 17.47
CA LEU A 353 -24.28 -15.56 18.27
C LEU A 353 -25.24 -16.73 18.52
N ASP A 354 -26.50 -16.48 18.85
CA ASP A 354 -27.53 -17.52 19.02
C ASP A 354 -27.77 -18.31 17.71
N ARG A 355 -27.70 -17.64 16.55
CA ARG A 355 -27.75 -18.30 15.23
C ARG A 355 -26.52 -19.18 15.01
N HIS A 356 -25.31 -18.71 15.31
CA HIS A 356 -24.08 -19.51 15.20
C HIS A 356 -24.09 -20.73 16.14
N VAL A 357 -24.52 -20.56 17.39
CA VAL A 357 -24.72 -21.65 18.35
C VAL A 357 -25.69 -22.69 17.81
N SER A 358 -26.80 -22.25 17.19
CA SER A 358 -27.78 -23.14 16.59
C SER A 358 -27.19 -23.93 15.40
N THR A 359 -26.45 -23.27 14.51
CA THR A 359 -25.79 -23.93 13.37
C THR A 359 -24.79 -24.98 13.83
N ILE A 360 -23.88 -24.63 14.74
CA ILE A 360 -22.86 -25.57 15.20
C ILE A 360 -23.46 -26.72 16.02
N SER A 361 -24.52 -26.45 16.79
CA SER A 361 -25.25 -27.50 17.51
C SER A 361 -25.92 -28.48 16.54
N SER A 362 -26.47 -27.99 15.42
CA SER A 362 -27.01 -28.85 14.36
C SER A 362 -25.92 -29.71 13.72
N GLU A 363 -24.74 -29.14 13.43
CA GLU A 363 -23.61 -29.89 12.87
C GLU A 363 -23.10 -30.97 13.83
N ILE A 364 -22.97 -30.65 15.11
CA ILE A 364 -22.61 -31.58 16.17
C ILE A 364 -23.63 -32.72 16.25
N ASN A 365 -24.93 -32.40 16.25
CA ASN A 365 -25.99 -33.40 16.29
C ASN A 365 -26.03 -34.29 15.04
N GLY A 366 -25.62 -33.77 13.87
CA GLY A 366 -25.47 -34.56 12.65
C GLY A 366 -24.26 -35.49 12.66
N LYS A 367 -23.18 -35.12 13.36
CA LYS A 367 -21.90 -35.87 13.39
C LYS A 367 -21.78 -36.86 14.54
N ALA A 368 -22.37 -36.56 15.69
CA ALA A 368 -22.30 -37.41 16.88
C ALA A 368 -22.76 -38.88 16.64
N PRO A 369 -23.84 -39.16 15.88
CA PRO A 369 -24.24 -40.54 15.57
C PRO A 369 -23.22 -41.30 14.70
N LEU A 370 -22.49 -40.61 13.82
CA LEU A 370 -21.51 -41.23 12.90
C LEU A 370 -20.32 -41.84 13.64
N VAL A 371 -20.00 -41.30 14.81
CA VAL A 371 -18.94 -41.78 15.70
C VAL A 371 -19.47 -42.57 16.89
N GLY A 372 -20.78 -42.88 16.90
CA GLY A 372 -21.39 -43.71 17.93
C GLY A 372 -21.57 -43.03 19.28
N LEU A 373 -21.56 -41.70 19.34
CA LEU A 373 -21.77 -40.94 20.57
C LEU A 373 -23.25 -40.59 20.75
N SER A 374 -23.78 -40.84 21.95
CA SER A 374 -25.11 -40.36 22.32
C SER A 374 -25.09 -38.86 22.57
N PRO A 375 -26.22 -38.15 22.38
CA PRO A 375 -26.34 -36.73 22.69
C PRO A 375 -25.92 -36.35 24.12
N THR A 376 -26.06 -37.27 25.07
CA THR A 376 -25.70 -37.07 26.48
C THR A 376 -24.19 -37.03 26.73
N ASN A 377 -23.38 -37.56 25.83
CA ASN A 377 -21.93 -37.70 26.01
C ASN A 377 -21.12 -36.72 25.15
N ILE A 378 -21.80 -35.91 24.32
CA ILE A 378 -21.16 -34.95 23.38
C ILE A 378 -20.32 -33.92 24.14
N ASP A 379 -20.80 -33.41 25.27
CA ASP A 379 -20.06 -32.42 26.07
C ASP A 379 -18.90 -33.01 26.87
N SER A 380 -18.81 -34.34 26.92
CA SER A 380 -17.72 -35.08 27.56
C SER A 380 -16.60 -35.46 26.57
N VAL A 381 -16.71 -35.04 25.30
CA VAL A 381 -15.67 -35.25 24.29
C VAL A 381 -14.44 -34.41 24.67
N GLY A 382 -13.30 -35.08 24.81
CA GLY A 382 -12.02 -34.45 25.15
C GLY A 382 -11.48 -33.56 24.02
N PRO A 383 -10.29 -32.95 24.23
CA PRO A 383 -9.70 -32.06 23.24
C PRO A 383 -9.37 -32.79 21.93
N GLN A 384 -9.43 -32.09 20.81
CA GLN A 384 -9.13 -32.63 19.48
C GLN A 384 -7.78 -33.37 19.41
N SER A 385 -6.77 -32.87 20.14
CA SER A 385 -5.43 -33.47 20.19
C SER A 385 -5.45 -34.93 20.67
N GLN A 386 -6.36 -35.26 21.59
CA GLN A 386 -6.49 -36.62 22.13
C GLN A 386 -6.80 -37.65 21.03
N PHE A 387 -7.52 -37.24 19.98
CA PHE A 387 -7.89 -38.13 18.87
C PHE A 387 -6.84 -38.12 17.76
N THR A 388 -6.18 -36.99 17.51
CA THR A 388 -5.09 -36.91 16.53
C THR A 388 -3.87 -37.72 16.98
N ASP A 389 -3.57 -37.73 18.28
CA ASP A 389 -2.42 -38.47 18.85
C ASP A 389 -2.59 -40.00 18.70
N LEU A 390 -3.84 -40.47 18.55
CA LEU A 390 -4.16 -41.89 18.34
C LEU A 390 -4.05 -42.35 16.89
N GLN A 391 -3.82 -41.44 15.92
CA GLN A 391 -3.69 -41.79 14.50
C GLN A 391 -2.47 -42.68 14.22
N GLY A 392 -1.33 -42.36 14.82
CA GLY A 392 -0.11 -43.18 14.72
C GLY A 392 -0.33 -44.61 15.26
N PRO A 393 -0.81 -44.77 16.50
CA PRO A 393 -1.23 -46.07 17.03
C PRO A 393 -2.26 -46.81 16.18
N ALA A 394 -3.25 -46.12 15.59
CA ALA A 394 -4.25 -46.73 14.71
C ALA A 394 -3.66 -47.27 13.40
N ALA A 395 -2.70 -46.56 12.80
CA ALA A 395 -1.98 -47.04 11.61
C ALA A 395 -1.18 -48.32 11.91
N VAL A 396 -0.52 -48.37 13.09
CA VAL A 396 0.19 -49.58 13.54
C VAL A 396 -0.78 -50.74 13.77
N TRP A 397 -1.96 -50.48 14.34
CA TRP A 397 -2.98 -51.51 14.53
C TRP A 397 -3.54 -52.05 13.20
N SER A 398 -3.75 -51.19 12.22
CA SER A 398 -4.14 -51.58 10.86
C SER A 398 -3.08 -52.47 10.21
N GLN A 399 -1.81 -52.05 10.22
CA GLN A 399 -0.71 -52.82 9.64
C GLN A 399 -0.55 -54.19 10.31
N THR A 400 -0.51 -54.22 11.65
CA THR A 400 -0.35 -55.49 12.39
C THR A 400 -1.56 -56.42 12.23
N SER A 401 -2.76 -55.90 11.93
CA SER A 401 -3.92 -56.72 11.61
C SER A 401 -3.81 -57.33 10.20
N GLN A 402 -3.33 -56.57 9.22
CA GLN A 402 -3.06 -57.09 7.86
C GLN A 402 -1.94 -58.13 7.89
N ASP A 403 -0.86 -57.87 8.63
CA ASP A 403 0.24 -58.82 8.83
C ASP A 403 -0.29 -60.12 9.46
N PHE A 404 -1.15 -60.01 10.49
CA PHE A 404 -1.79 -61.16 11.13
C PHE A 404 -2.62 -61.97 10.13
N THR A 405 -3.47 -61.35 9.31
CA THR A 405 -4.27 -62.03 8.28
C THR A 405 -3.39 -62.67 7.20
N SER A 406 -2.29 -62.02 6.80
CA SER A 406 -1.32 -62.57 5.86
C SER A 406 -0.62 -63.81 6.42
N ILE A 407 -0.18 -63.76 7.69
CA ILE A 407 0.44 -64.90 8.38
C ILE A 407 -0.58 -66.02 8.59
N GLU A 408 -1.83 -65.70 8.90
CA GLU A 408 -2.94 -66.67 9.02
C GLU A 408 -3.20 -67.39 7.68
N SER A 409 -3.19 -66.66 6.57
CA SER A 409 -3.31 -67.25 5.23
C SER A 409 -2.11 -68.13 4.85
N SER A 410 -0.91 -67.73 5.28
CA SER A 410 0.32 -68.49 5.08
C SER A 410 0.33 -69.77 5.92
N LEU A 411 -0.20 -69.72 7.15
CA LEU A 411 -0.40 -70.91 7.99
C LEU A 411 -1.42 -71.85 7.34
N ALA A 412 -2.54 -71.35 6.83
CA ALA A 412 -3.52 -72.16 6.11
C ALA A 412 -2.89 -72.84 4.87
N GLY A 413 -2.05 -72.12 4.12
CA GLY A 413 -1.27 -72.67 3.01
C GLY A 413 -0.24 -73.73 3.44
N ALA A 414 0.47 -73.50 4.54
CA ALA A 414 1.42 -74.48 5.11
C ALA A 414 0.71 -75.73 5.65
N GLN A 415 -0.48 -75.57 6.23
CA GLN A 415 -1.34 -76.67 6.69
C GLN A 415 -1.86 -77.51 5.51
N ALA A 416 -2.27 -76.85 4.43
CA ALA A 416 -2.69 -77.52 3.20
C ALA A 416 -1.53 -78.29 2.54
N GLN A 417 -0.31 -77.74 2.53
CA GLN A 417 0.89 -78.46 2.08
C GLN A 417 1.22 -79.67 2.97
N LEU A 418 1.02 -79.55 4.29
CA LEU A 418 1.19 -80.68 5.20
C LEU A 418 0.16 -81.78 4.93
N ASP A 419 -1.10 -81.43 4.69
CA ASP A 419 -2.16 -82.38 4.34
C ASP A 419 -1.90 -83.05 2.97
N GLU A 420 -1.39 -82.31 1.99
CA GLU A 420 -1.03 -82.82 0.66
C GLU A 420 0.13 -83.84 0.72
N VAL A 421 1.16 -83.58 1.55
CA VAL A 421 2.27 -84.52 1.82
C VAL A 421 1.80 -85.75 2.63
N SER A 422 0.68 -85.65 3.35
CA SER A 422 0.09 -86.73 4.15
C SER A 422 -0.77 -87.71 3.35
N ILE A 423 -1.31 -87.30 2.20
CA ILE A 423 -2.29 -88.07 1.41
C ILE A 423 -1.62 -89.00 0.37
N GLN A 424 -0.33 -88.82 0.05
CA GLN A 424 0.40 -89.79 -0.79
C GLN A 424 0.69 -91.09 -0.02
N LYS A 425 -0.21 -92.07 -0.10
CA LYS A 425 -0.04 -93.41 0.46
C LYS A 425 -0.32 -94.50 -0.58
N ASP A 426 0.73 -95.28 -0.88
CA ASP A 426 0.72 -96.53 -1.64
C ASP A 426 -0.24 -97.56 -1.00
N PRO A 427 -1.02 -98.33 -1.79
CA PRO A 427 -2.04 -99.22 -1.27
C PRO A 427 -1.48 -100.63 -0.98
N GLY A 428 -1.50 -101.01 0.30
CA GLY A 428 -1.46 -102.42 0.70
C GLY A 428 -0.58 -102.71 1.91
N LEU A 429 -1.17 -102.70 3.11
CA LEU A 429 -1.09 -103.81 4.07
C LEU A 429 -1.86 -103.49 5.36
N SER A 430 -2.59 -104.50 5.80
CA SER A 430 -3.58 -104.54 6.86
C SER A 430 -2.99 -104.68 8.26
N THR A 431 -3.64 -103.99 9.20
CA THR A 431 -3.97 -104.38 10.59
C THR A 431 -2.90 -105.02 11.48
N SER A 432 -2.51 -104.29 12.52
CA SER A 432 -2.41 -104.85 13.88
C SER A 432 -2.76 -103.79 14.92
N LYS A 433 -3.86 -104.04 15.63
CA LYS A 433 -4.35 -103.25 16.77
C LYS A 433 -3.46 -103.54 17.97
N ALA A 434 -2.56 -102.60 18.31
CA ALA A 434 -2.14 -102.38 19.68
C ALA A 434 -2.81 -101.08 20.17
N LYS A 435 -3.71 -101.23 21.14
CA LYS A 435 -4.43 -100.15 21.81
C LYS A 435 -3.43 -99.21 22.50
N LEU A 436 -3.18 -98.04 21.92
CA LEU A 436 -2.84 -96.85 22.70
C LEU A 436 -4.15 -96.14 23.06
N ASN A 437 -4.32 -95.84 24.34
CA ASN A 437 -5.55 -95.31 24.92
C ASN A 437 -5.82 -93.89 24.39
N PRO A 438 -6.89 -93.63 23.62
CA PRO A 438 -7.21 -92.29 23.12
C PRO A 438 -7.58 -91.31 24.24
N ALA A 439 -7.84 -91.80 25.46
CA ALA A 439 -8.08 -90.98 26.65
C ALA A 439 -6.82 -90.30 27.22
N LEU A 440 -5.60 -90.75 26.86
CA LEU A 440 -4.34 -90.17 27.35
C LEU A 440 -3.75 -89.12 26.39
N LEU A 441 -4.13 -89.16 25.11
CA LEU A 441 -3.88 -88.10 24.13
C LEU A 441 -4.90 -86.95 24.26
N VAL A 442 -6.13 -87.24 24.68
CA VAL A 442 -7.17 -86.22 24.89
C VAL A 442 -7.05 -85.52 26.25
N SER A 443 -6.54 -86.18 27.31
CA SER A 443 -6.28 -85.53 28.60
C SER A 443 -5.00 -84.68 28.63
N ALA A 444 -3.98 -85.00 27.83
CA ALA A 444 -2.79 -84.16 27.66
C ALA A 444 -3.04 -82.92 26.75
N LEU A 445 -4.01 -82.99 25.82
CA LEU A 445 -4.48 -81.84 25.05
C LEU A 445 -5.45 -80.95 25.85
N ILE A 446 -6.22 -81.51 26.80
CA ILE A 446 -7.13 -80.75 27.68
C ILE A 446 -6.37 -80.03 28.82
N LEU A 447 -5.23 -80.55 29.27
CA LEU A 447 -4.38 -79.85 30.26
C LEU A 447 -3.61 -78.65 29.67
N VAL A 448 -3.39 -78.64 28.35
CA VAL A 448 -2.79 -77.51 27.61
C VAL A 448 -3.85 -76.45 27.22
N GLY A 449 -5.13 -76.84 27.11
CA GLY A 449 -6.25 -75.91 26.94
C GLY A 449 -6.67 -75.18 28.22
N GLY A 450 -6.60 -75.84 29.39
CA GLY A 450 -7.10 -75.31 30.67
C GLY A 450 -6.18 -74.34 31.43
N LEU A 451 -4.89 -74.26 31.09
CA LEU A 451 -3.92 -73.37 31.75
C LEU A 451 -3.67 -72.05 30.99
N SER A 452 -4.42 -71.78 29.93
CA SER A 452 -4.33 -70.53 29.14
C SER A 452 -5.08 -69.33 29.76
N LEU A 453 -5.73 -69.51 30.91
CA LEU A 453 -6.59 -68.49 31.52
C LEU A 453 -5.92 -67.61 32.59
N ILE A 454 -4.61 -67.78 32.87
CA ILE A 454 -3.98 -67.04 34.00
C ILE A 454 -2.69 -66.26 33.64
N ASN A 455 -1.88 -66.62 32.61
CA ASN A 455 -0.79 -65.74 32.17
C ASN A 455 -0.13 -66.17 30.83
N PRO A 456 -0.05 -65.35 29.75
CA PRO A 456 0.39 -65.81 28.42
C PRO A 456 1.90 -65.80 28.15
N ILE A 457 2.74 -65.27 29.04
CA ILE A 457 4.16 -64.98 28.72
C ILE A 457 5.13 -66.15 29.03
N ILE A 458 4.71 -67.18 29.77
CA ILE A 458 5.63 -68.26 30.22
C ILE A 458 5.32 -69.64 29.59
N SER A 459 4.18 -69.87 28.93
CA SER A 459 3.78 -71.23 28.52
C SER A 459 4.07 -71.62 27.06
N LEU A 460 4.39 -70.70 26.15
CA LEU A 460 4.59 -71.04 24.74
C LEU A 460 6.01 -71.59 24.43
N VAL A 461 7.03 -71.11 25.15
CA VAL A 461 8.42 -71.57 24.97
C VAL A 461 8.68 -72.89 25.72
N GLY A 462 7.99 -73.16 26.83
CA GLY A 462 8.14 -74.40 27.61
C GLY A 462 7.43 -75.62 27.00
N ALA A 463 6.28 -75.44 26.34
CA ALA A 463 5.47 -76.56 25.83
C ALA A 463 6.02 -77.15 24.51
N VAL A 464 6.60 -76.31 23.64
CA VAL A 464 7.23 -76.76 22.37
C VAL A 464 8.59 -77.41 22.64
N VAL A 465 9.37 -76.89 23.59
CA VAL A 465 10.65 -77.50 24.03
C VAL A 465 10.41 -78.81 24.79
N GLY A 466 9.34 -78.90 25.58
CA GLY A 466 8.94 -80.12 26.30
C GLY A 466 8.44 -81.26 25.37
N ALA A 467 7.67 -80.94 24.33
CA ALA A 467 7.17 -81.93 23.37
C ALA A 467 8.28 -82.48 22.46
N ILE A 468 9.25 -81.64 22.09
CA ILE A 468 10.45 -82.06 21.31
C ILE A 468 11.41 -82.90 22.16
N ALA A 469 11.55 -82.60 23.47
CA ALA A 469 12.36 -83.40 24.39
C ALA A 469 11.75 -84.79 24.66
N ILE A 470 10.42 -84.91 24.74
CA ILE A 470 9.72 -86.20 24.94
C ILE A 470 9.73 -87.05 23.66
N ALA A 471 9.64 -86.43 22.48
CA ALA A 471 9.76 -87.12 21.18
C ALA A 471 11.21 -87.58 20.84
N LEU A 472 12.23 -86.89 21.36
CA LEU A 472 13.64 -87.29 21.24
C LEU A 472 14.06 -88.36 22.27
N MET A 473 13.36 -88.47 23.40
CA MET A 473 13.65 -89.49 24.42
C MET A 473 12.92 -90.83 24.23
N SER A 474 11.92 -90.93 23.34
CA SER A 474 11.16 -92.19 23.15
C SER A 474 11.61 -93.08 21.98
N LYS A 475 12.88 -93.02 21.54
CA LYS A 475 13.39 -93.90 20.48
C LYS A 475 14.83 -94.36 20.70
N ARG A 476 15.03 -95.27 21.66
CA ARG A 476 16.17 -96.20 21.69
C ARG A 476 15.82 -97.49 22.45
N GLU A 477 15.01 -98.33 21.80
CA GLU A 477 15.26 -99.78 21.75
C GLU A 477 14.40 -100.37 20.63
N THR A 478 14.94 -101.39 19.98
CA THR A 478 14.42 -102.17 18.84
C THR A 478 14.65 -101.60 17.42
N THR A 479 15.66 -102.23 16.83
CA THR A 479 16.13 -102.35 15.45
C THR A 479 15.06 -102.70 14.41
N GLY A 480 15.17 -102.11 13.21
CA GLY A 480 14.45 -102.53 12.00
C GLY A 480 14.48 -101.45 10.91
N GLN A 481 14.94 -101.82 9.72
CA GLN A 481 15.44 -100.96 8.62
C GLN A 481 14.31 -100.64 7.59
N PRO A 482 14.59 -100.00 6.42
CA PRO A 482 14.13 -98.65 6.04
C PRO A 482 13.00 -98.62 4.98
N THR A 483 12.20 -97.54 4.95
CA THR A 483 11.38 -97.16 3.78
C THR A 483 11.39 -95.63 3.59
N SER A 484 11.86 -95.20 2.41
CA SER A 484 11.95 -93.85 1.80
C SER A 484 12.46 -92.67 2.68
N GLY A 485 13.73 -92.31 2.51
CA GLY A 485 14.34 -91.12 3.12
C GLY A 485 13.79 -89.77 2.61
N ASP A 486 13.03 -89.74 1.51
CA ASP A 486 12.55 -88.50 0.88
C ASP A 486 11.15 -88.07 1.38
N GLN A 487 10.32 -89.00 1.87
CA GLN A 487 8.98 -88.66 2.39
C GLN A 487 9.04 -88.20 3.86
N ALA A 488 9.90 -88.82 4.67
CA ALA A 488 10.10 -88.44 6.07
C ALA A 488 10.81 -87.09 6.26
N SER A 489 11.69 -86.70 5.32
CA SER A 489 12.34 -85.38 5.31
C SER A 489 11.35 -84.27 4.92
N ARG A 490 10.57 -84.46 3.86
CA ARG A 490 9.51 -83.52 3.43
C ARG A 490 8.42 -83.35 4.49
N MET A 491 8.02 -84.43 5.17
CA MET A 491 7.06 -84.37 6.28
C MET A 491 7.61 -83.57 7.47
N ARG A 492 8.89 -83.76 7.83
CA ARG A 492 9.53 -82.96 8.90
C ARG A 492 9.66 -81.49 8.52
N GLU A 493 9.98 -81.20 7.26
CA GLU A 493 10.09 -79.82 6.77
C GLU A 493 8.72 -79.12 6.78
N ALA A 494 7.66 -79.79 6.32
CA ALA A 494 6.29 -79.28 6.36
C ALA A 494 5.79 -79.06 7.81
N GLN A 495 6.05 -80.00 8.71
CA GLN A 495 5.72 -79.86 10.15
C GLN A 495 6.47 -78.71 10.81
N THR A 496 7.74 -78.50 10.45
CA THR A 496 8.54 -77.40 10.98
C THR A 496 8.02 -76.05 10.46
N LYS A 497 7.61 -75.97 9.18
CA LYS A 497 6.98 -74.76 8.61
C LYS A 497 5.65 -74.44 9.28
N VAL A 498 4.81 -75.44 9.58
CA VAL A 498 3.56 -75.25 10.32
C VAL A 498 3.83 -74.78 11.76
N ALA A 499 4.77 -75.41 12.47
CA ALA A 499 5.13 -75.00 13.83
C ALA A 499 5.70 -73.57 13.89
N GLN A 500 6.54 -73.20 12.91
CA GLN A 500 7.07 -71.84 12.77
C GLN A 500 5.94 -70.84 12.47
N ALA A 501 5.06 -71.15 11.51
CA ALA A 501 3.92 -70.29 11.18
C ALA A 501 2.92 -70.14 12.35
N GLN A 502 2.72 -71.18 13.18
CA GLN A 502 1.92 -71.10 14.41
C GLN A 502 2.58 -70.19 15.47
N SER A 503 3.91 -70.28 15.63
CA SER A 503 4.67 -69.38 16.51
C SER A 503 4.60 -67.93 16.04
N ASP A 504 4.77 -67.70 14.73
CA ASP A 504 4.71 -66.38 14.12
C ASP A 504 3.29 -65.79 14.21
N LEU A 505 2.25 -66.60 14.06
CA LEU A 505 0.85 -66.20 14.26
C LEU A 505 0.57 -65.79 15.71
N ALA A 506 1.11 -66.52 16.70
CA ALA A 506 0.98 -66.16 18.11
C ALA A 506 1.70 -64.84 18.43
N ALA A 507 2.90 -64.62 17.88
CA ALA A 507 3.64 -63.37 18.04
C ALA A 507 2.94 -62.19 17.34
N ALA A 508 2.38 -62.41 16.14
CA ALA A 508 1.59 -61.43 15.41
C ALA A 508 0.30 -61.08 16.16
N LYS A 509 -0.38 -62.06 16.77
CA LYS A 509 -1.57 -61.85 17.61
C LYS A 509 -1.28 -60.91 18.79
N ILE A 510 -0.18 -61.16 19.51
CA ILE A 510 0.22 -60.32 20.65
C ILE A 510 0.53 -58.89 20.17
N LYS A 511 1.25 -58.72 19.06
CA LYS A 511 1.54 -57.40 18.48
C LYS A 511 0.26 -56.67 18.07
N ARG A 512 -0.66 -57.36 17.40
CA ARG A 512 -1.96 -56.83 16.97
C ARG A 512 -2.82 -56.42 18.17
N ASP A 513 -2.96 -57.28 19.17
CA ASP A 513 -3.81 -57.03 20.33
C ASP A 513 -3.21 -55.89 21.21
N ASN A 514 -1.88 -55.79 21.32
CA ASN A 514 -1.22 -54.66 21.96
C ASN A 514 -1.42 -53.35 21.19
N ALA A 515 -1.34 -53.37 19.86
CA ALA A 515 -1.60 -52.20 19.02
C ALA A 515 -3.08 -51.77 19.10
N ALA A 516 -4.01 -52.73 19.14
CA ALA A 516 -5.43 -52.49 19.35
C ALA A 516 -5.69 -51.78 20.68
N ASN A 517 -5.15 -52.30 21.78
CA ASN A 517 -5.37 -51.74 23.13
C ASN A 517 -4.91 -50.28 23.25
N ARG A 518 -3.82 -49.89 22.57
CA ARG A 518 -3.33 -48.50 22.56
C ARG A 518 -4.33 -47.51 21.94
N VAL A 519 -5.28 -47.99 21.13
CA VAL A 519 -6.32 -47.18 20.48
C VAL A 519 -7.67 -47.36 21.18
N THR A 520 -8.03 -48.59 21.53
CA THR A 520 -9.35 -48.91 22.08
C THR A 520 -9.51 -48.52 23.55
N GLU A 521 -8.45 -48.61 24.36
CA GLU A 521 -8.51 -48.30 25.80
C GLU A 521 -8.79 -46.81 26.09
N PRO A 522 -8.14 -45.83 25.41
CA PRO A 522 -8.48 -44.41 25.56
C PRO A 522 -9.90 -44.07 25.12
N LEU A 523 -10.45 -44.79 24.14
CA LEU A 523 -11.76 -44.53 23.54
C LEU A 523 -12.92 -45.26 24.25
N ALA A 524 -12.63 -46.33 24.99
CA ALA A 524 -13.62 -47.11 25.73
C ALA A 524 -14.42 -46.25 26.75
N LYS A 525 -13.80 -45.19 27.27
CA LYS A 525 -14.43 -44.26 28.23
C LYS A 525 -15.51 -43.37 27.60
N LEU A 526 -15.49 -43.18 26.28
CA LEU A 526 -16.43 -42.32 25.55
C LEU A 526 -17.73 -43.07 25.14
N GLY A 527 -17.77 -44.39 25.33
CA GLY A 527 -18.93 -45.23 24.96
C GLY A 527 -19.08 -45.46 23.45
N ALA A 528 -18.01 -45.23 22.67
CA ALA A 528 -18.04 -45.29 21.21
C ALA A 528 -17.96 -46.73 20.66
N VAL A 529 -18.59 -46.89 19.49
CA VAL A 529 -18.81 -48.10 18.68
C VAL A 529 -17.58 -48.98 18.48
N ILE A 530 -17.82 -50.26 18.15
CA ILE A 530 -16.82 -51.29 17.80
C ILE A 530 -15.84 -50.74 16.75
N LEU A 531 -14.67 -50.30 17.21
CA LEU A 531 -13.54 -49.98 16.35
C LEU A 531 -12.98 -51.27 15.77
N THR A 532 -12.70 -51.23 14.47
CA THR A 532 -11.95 -52.27 13.77
C THR A 532 -10.67 -51.64 13.25
N ALA A 533 -9.66 -52.47 12.98
CA ALA A 533 -8.38 -52.00 12.48
C ALA A 533 -8.50 -51.23 11.15
N ASP A 534 -9.52 -51.54 10.34
CA ASP A 534 -9.73 -50.93 9.01
C ASP A 534 -10.41 -49.55 9.08
N ASN A 535 -11.26 -49.30 10.08
CA ASN A 535 -12.01 -48.04 10.21
C ASN A 535 -11.46 -47.09 11.29
N ALA A 536 -10.49 -47.52 12.10
CA ALA A 536 -9.97 -46.76 13.23
C ALA A 536 -9.46 -45.35 12.85
N GLY A 537 -8.67 -45.23 11.77
CA GLY A 537 -8.15 -43.93 11.34
C GLY A 537 -9.24 -42.95 10.90
N SER A 538 -10.24 -43.45 10.16
CA SER A 538 -11.38 -42.64 9.71
C SER A 538 -12.26 -42.18 10.86
N LEU A 539 -12.59 -43.07 11.80
CA LEU A 539 -13.37 -42.75 12.99
C LEU A 539 -12.66 -41.76 13.92
N LEU A 540 -11.34 -41.90 14.10
CA LEU A 540 -10.54 -40.94 14.87
C LEU A 540 -10.53 -39.55 14.24
N ASN A 541 -10.52 -39.44 12.91
CA ASN A 541 -10.64 -38.14 12.22
C ASN A 541 -12.03 -37.52 12.42
N GLN A 542 -13.09 -38.33 12.36
CA GLN A 542 -14.44 -37.85 12.62
C GLN A 542 -14.63 -37.43 14.09
N LEU A 543 -14.01 -38.15 15.04
CA LEU A 543 -13.99 -37.78 16.46
C LEU A 543 -13.19 -36.49 16.70
N ALA A 544 -12.04 -36.33 16.06
CA ALA A 544 -11.25 -35.10 16.11
C ALA A 544 -12.05 -33.90 15.58
N ASP A 545 -12.73 -34.05 14.44
CA ASP A 545 -13.57 -33.01 13.85
C ASP A 545 -14.79 -32.65 14.74
N LEU A 546 -15.42 -33.66 15.35
CA LEU A 546 -16.51 -33.45 16.31
C LEU A 546 -16.00 -32.74 17.57
N ALA A 547 -14.85 -33.13 18.11
CA ALA A 547 -14.22 -32.51 19.27
C ALA A 547 -13.91 -31.02 19.02
N GLY A 548 -13.41 -30.70 17.83
CA GLY A 548 -13.21 -29.30 17.40
C GLY A 548 -14.52 -28.51 17.44
N LYS A 549 -15.61 -29.05 16.87
CA LYS A 549 -16.92 -28.38 16.88
C LYS A 549 -17.51 -28.22 18.27
N VAL A 550 -17.35 -29.21 19.15
CA VAL A 550 -17.78 -29.11 20.55
C VAL A 550 -17.02 -28.01 21.27
N ALA A 551 -15.71 -27.88 21.05
CA ALA A 551 -14.90 -26.80 21.60
C ALA A 551 -15.32 -25.41 21.06
N ASP A 552 -15.58 -25.30 19.76
CA ASP A 552 -16.09 -24.08 19.12
C ASP A 552 -17.45 -23.67 19.70
N ARG A 553 -18.36 -24.64 19.91
CA ARG A 553 -19.66 -24.39 20.56
C ARG A 553 -19.49 -23.88 21.99
N GLN A 554 -18.57 -24.45 22.77
CA GLN A 554 -18.26 -23.97 24.11
C GLN A 554 -17.70 -22.54 24.10
N SER A 555 -16.86 -22.21 23.11
CA SER A 555 -16.37 -20.84 22.90
C SER A 555 -17.52 -19.87 22.59
N LEU A 556 -18.42 -20.24 21.67
CA LEU A 556 -19.60 -19.45 21.33
C LEU A 556 -20.54 -19.25 22.52
N TYR A 557 -20.74 -20.25 23.38
CA TYR A 557 -21.53 -20.07 24.61
C TYR A 557 -20.91 -19.05 25.58
N ARG A 558 -19.57 -19.01 25.69
CA ARG A 558 -18.90 -17.98 26.52
C ARG A 558 -19.09 -16.58 25.93
N GLN A 559 -18.92 -16.45 24.61
CA GLN A 559 -19.15 -15.18 23.91
C GLN A 559 -20.61 -14.71 24.05
N LEU A 560 -21.58 -15.63 23.96
CA LEU A 560 -22.99 -15.34 24.14
C LEU A 560 -23.31 -14.89 25.58
N ALA A 561 -22.70 -15.52 26.58
CA ALA A 561 -22.85 -15.11 27.98
C ALA A 561 -22.29 -13.70 28.23
N ASP A 562 -21.12 -13.39 27.67
CA ASP A 562 -20.49 -12.07 27.75
C ASP A 562 -21.31 -11.00 27.01
N ALA A 563 -21.85 -11.33 25.82
CA ALA A 563 -22.73 -10.45 25.07
C ALA A 563 -24.04 -10.15 25.83
N ARG A 564 -24.62 -11.16 26.50
CA ARG A 564 -25.82 -10.98 27.36
C ARG A 564 -25.54 -10.12 28.58
N GLU A 565 -24.39 -10.29 29.21
CA GLU A 565 -23.96 -9.44 30.33
C GLU A 565 -23.72 -8.00 29.87
N THR A 566 -23.10 -7.81 28.70
CA THR A 566 -22.89 -6.49 28.09
C THR A 566 -24.21 -5.80 27.79
N ARG A 567 -25.16 -6.51 27.15
CA ARG A 567 -26.51 -6.00 26.90
C ARG A 567 -27.20 -5.58 28.20
N LYS A 568 -27.12 -6.38 29.26
CA LYS A 568 -27.71 -6.05 30.58
C LYS A 568 -27.12 -4.75 31.16
N ARG A 569 -25.82 -4.52 31.01
CA ARG A 569 -25.18 -3.26 31.42
C ARG A 569 -25.67 -2.08 30.59
N LEU A 570 -25.78 -2.26 29.28
CA LEU A 570 -26.30 -1.22 28.37
C LEU A 570 -27.77 -0.89 28.68
N GLU A 571 -28.57 -1.88 29.09
CA GLU A 571 -29.95 -1.69 29.56
C GLU A 571 -29.99 -0.79 30.80
N THR A 572 -29.10 -1.03 31.78
CA THR A 572 -28.97 -0.14 32.96
C THR A 572 -28.54 1.27 32.58
N VAL A 573 -27.61 1.44 31.65
CA VAL A 573 -27.16 2.76 31.18
C VAL A 573 -28.31 3.50 30.46
N LEU A 574 -29.11 2.79 29.68
CA LEU A 574 -30.29 3.36 29.03
C LEU A 574 -31.34 3.79 30.06
N ASP A 575 -31.57 3.00 31.10
CA ASP A 575 -32.50 3.36 32.19
C ASP A 575 -32.02 4.62 32.93
N GLU A 576 -30.73 4.70 33.28
CA GLU A 576 -30.13 5.88 33.93
C GLU A 576 -30.24 7.14 33.05
N ALA A 577 -29.96 7.02 31.75
CA ALA A 577 -30.09 8.13 30.80
C ALA A 577 -31.55 8.59 30.66
N ASN A 578 -32.51 7.65 30.65
CA ASN A 578 -33.93 7.95 30.62
C ASN A 578 -34.38 8.67 31.90
N GLU A 579 -33.95 8.20 33.07
CA GLU A 579 -34.25 8.85 34.35
C GLU A 579 -33.74 10.30 34.40
N GLU A 580 -32.52 10.55 33.92
CA GLU A 580 -31.95 11.90 33.85
C GLU A 580 -32.80 12.82 32.95
N LEU A 581 -33.12 12.37 31.73
CA LEU A 581 -33.90 13.17 30.79
C LEU A 581 -35.32 13.45 31.32
N ILE A 582 -35.97 12.44 31.90
CA ILE A 582 -37.28 12.57 32.53
C ILE A 582 -37.23 13.58 33.68
N GLY A 583 -36.21 13.51 34.53
CA GLY A 583 -36.02 14.47 35.63
C GLY A 583 -35.89 15.92 35.13
N LEU A 584 -35.14 16.14 34.06
CA LEU A 584 -34.97 17.46 33.46
C LEU A 584 -36.28 18.00 32.83
N LEU A 585 -37.07 17.14 32.18
CA LEU A 585 -38.37 17.51 31.60
C LEU A 585 -39.44 17.76 32.68
N HIS A 586 -39.47 16.95 33.74
CA HIS A 586 -40.39 17.13 34.87
C HIS A 586 -40.15 18.42 35.64
N ASN A 587 -38.89 18.83 35.83
CA ASN A 587 -38.55 20.13 36.43
C ASN A 587 -39.18 21.30 35.65
N ARG A 588 -39.51 21.08 34.37
CA ARG A 588 -40.14 22.03 33.46
C ARG A 588 -41.65 21.78 33.28
N LYS A 589 -42.23 20.90 34.10
CA LYS A 589 -43.65 20.48 34.06
C LYS A 589 -44.04 19.80 32.73
N ILE A 590 -43.08 19.20 32.04
CA ILE A 590 -43.29 18.47 30.78
C ILE A 590 -43.39 17.00 31.12
N ILE A 591 -44.60 16.44 30.98
CA ILE A 591 -44.91 15.06 31.39
C ILE A 591 -44.85 14.11 30.19
N ALA A 592 -45.25 14.58 29.01
CA ALA A 592 -45.15 13.80 27.78
C ALA A 592 -43.74 13.92 27.21
N ILE A 593 -43.00 12.81 27.23
CA ILE A 593 -41.66 12.74 26.64
C ILE A 593 -41.79 12.76 25.11
N PRO A 594 -41.15 13.69 24.41
CA PRO A 594 -41.15 13.70 22.95
C PRO A 594 -40.45 12.48 22.38
N ASP A 595 -40.79 12.11 21.14
CA ASP A 595 -40.02 11.10 20.42
C ASP A 595 -38.56 11.56 20.25
N MET A 596 -37.61 10.68 20.61
CA MET A 596 -36.17 10.99 20.58
C MET A 596 -35.69 11.36 19.18
N SER A 597 -36.26 10.77 18.13
CA SER A 597 -35.89 11.04 16.73
C SER A 597 -36.15 12.48 16.29
N VAL A 598 -37.03 13.19 16.99
CA VAL A 598 -37.38 14.60 16.72
C VAL A 598 -37.16 15.51 17.92
N PHE A 599 -36.48 15.03 18.97
CA PHE A 599 -36.32 15.77 20.22
C PHE A 599 -35.62 17.12 20.03
N GLY A 600 -34.61 17.19 19.15
CA GLY A 600 -33.93 18.45 18.85
C GLY A 600 -34.83 19.52 18.20
N LEU A 601 -35.74 19.09 17.31
CA LEU A 601 -36.75 19.96 16.72
C LEU A 601 -37.76 20.39 17.77
N TRP A 602 -38.25 19.44 18.57
CA TRP A 602 -39.18 19.71 19.65
C TRP A 602 -38.58 20.66 20.70
N LEU A 603 -37.30 20.53 21.08
CA LEU A 603 -36.63 21.40 22.05
C LEU A 603 -36.50 22.83 21.52
N THR A 604 -36.27 22.98 20.22
CA THR A 604 -36.25 24.29 19.55
C THR A 604 -37.65 24.91 19.55
N ASP A 605 -38.68 24.11 19.28
CA ASP A 605 -40.06 24.57 19.34
C ASP A 605 -40.49 24.93 20.78
N TYR A 606 -39.96 24.23 21.78
CA TYR A 606 -40.18 24.51 23.20
C TYR A 606 -39.54 25.83 23.62
N GLU A 607 -38.30 26.11 23.18
CA GLU A 607 -37.65 27.41 23.39
C GLU A 607 -38.42 28.54 22.72
N ASN A 608 -38.85 28.36 21.47
CA ASN A 608 -39.67 29.35 20.77
C ASN A 608 -41.00 29.61 21.50
N ALA A 609 -41.60 28.59 22.11
CA ALA A 609 -42.80 28.75 22.92
C ALA A 609 -42.57 29.56 24.19
N ILE A 610 -41.43 29.37 24.87
CA ILE A 610 -41.02 30.18 26.04
C ILE A 610 -40.83 31.65 25.61
N ILE A 611 -40.10 31.88 24.51
CA ILE A 611 -39.85 33.23 23.99
C ILE A 611 -41.15 33.92 23.60
N ALA A 612 -42.07 33.20 22.93
CA ALA A 612 -43.38 33.72 22.57
C ALA A 612 -44.18 34.11 23.82
N HIS A 613 -44.14 33.30 24.89
CA HIS A 613 -44.83 33.62 26.14
C HIS A 613 -44.21 34.82 26.86
N GLN A 614 -42.89 34.93 26.90
CA GLN A 614 -42.19 36.10 27.47
C GLN A 614 -42.52 37.38 26.70
N SER A 615 -42.55 37.29 25.37
CA SER A 615 -42.97 38.39 24.50
C SER A 615 -44.41 38.80 24.80
N LEU A 616 -45.34 37.84 24.95
CA LEU A 616 -46.72 38.10 25.34
C LEU A 616 -46.82 38.84 26.68
N THR A 617 -46.04 38.43 27.70
CA THR A 617 -46.00 39.12 29.00
C THR A 617 -45.45 40.54 28.87
N SER A 618 -44.35 40.72 28.14
CA SER A 618 -43.73 42.04 27.92
C SER A 618 -44.65 43.00 27.15
N PHE A 619 -45.32 42.52 26.10
CA PHE A 619 -46.29 43.33 25.36
C PHE A 619 -47.51 43.67 26.22
N ALA A 620 -47.94 42.80 27.14
CA ALA A 620 -49.04 43.10 28.05
C ALA A 620 -48.68 44.22 29.05
N GLU A 621 -47.45 44.20 29.59
CA GLU A 621 -46.92 45.27 30.46
C GLU A 621 -46.74 46.58 29.70
N THR A 622 -46.23 46.50 28.47
CA THR A 622 -46.05 47.66 27.59
C THR A 622 -47.39 48.27 27.22
N PHE A 623 -48.39 47.45 26.88
CA PHE A 623 -49.75 47.91 26.58
C PHE A 623 -50.33 48.70 27.76
N ALA A 624 -50.25 48.15 28.98
CA ALA A 624 -50.72 48.84 30.19
C ALA A 624 -50.00 50.17 30.44
N THR A 625 -48.68 50.21 30.18
CA THR A 625 -47.86 51.41 30.35
C THR A 625 -48.20 52.49 29.33
N VAL A 626 -48.29 52.14 28.04
CA VAL A 626 -48.62 53.08 26.95
C VAL A 626 -50.05 53.58 27.10
N GLN A 627 -50.98 52.71 27.52
CA GLN A 627 -52.35 53.10 27.85
C GLN A 627 -52.39 54.14 28.97
N SER A 628 -51.65 53.91 30.06
CA SER A 628 -51.55 54.88 31.16
C SER A 628 -50.93 56.22 30.72
N LYS A 629 -49.91 56.19 29.85
CA LYS A 629 -49.28 57.40 29.29
C LYS A 629 -50.25 58.20 28.42
N ARG A 630 -51.02 57.54 27.55
CA ARG A 630 -52.06 58.19 26.72
C ARG A 630 -53.09 58.87 27.61
N ASP A 631 -53.60 58.14 28.61
CA ASP A 631 -54.66 58.63 29.48
C ASP A 631 -54.17 59.84 30.29
N ALA A 632 -52.90 59.85 30.73
CA ALA A 632 -52.27 60.99 31.39
C ALA A 632 -52.19 62.26 30.51
N LEU A 633 -51.84 62.11 29.22
CA LEU A 633 -51.74 63.24 28.29
C LEU A 633 -53.11 63.86 27.94
N LEU A 634 -54.18 63.06 28.04
CA LEU A 634 -55.54 63.49 27.76
C LEU A 634 -56.28 64.04 29.00
N VAL A 635 -55.68 63.98 30.20
CA VAL A 635 -56.27 64.47 31.47
C VAL A 635 -56.90 65.88 31.37
N PRO A 636 -56.24 66.90 30.77
CA PRO A 636 -56.78 68.26 30.76
C PRO A 636 -58.12 68.41 30.02
N ILE A 637 -58.41 67.48 29.12
CA ILE A 637 -59.64 67.44 28.31
C ILE A 637 -60.48 66.19 28.60
N ALA A 638 -60.16 65.42 29.64
CA ALA A 638 -60.82 64.14 29.95
C ALA A 638 -62.33 64.27 30.15
N ASP A 639 -62.80 65.41 30.68
CA ASP A 639 -64.23 65.73 30.83
C ASP A 639 -64.93 66.07 29.51
N GLN A 640 -64.19 66.50 28.49
CA GLN A 640 -64.69 66.86 27.16
C GLN A 640 -64.66 65.70 26.16
N ILE A 641 -63.81 64.68 26.39
CA ILE A 641 -63.65 63.54 25.48
C ILE A 641 -64.25 62.23 26.01
N GLY A 642 -64.84 62.23 27.22
CA GLY A 642 -65.28 61.02 27.91
C GLY A 642 -66.14 60.09 27.04
N GLY A 643 -65.60 58.90 26.74
CA GLY A 643 -66.27 57.86 25.96
C GLY A 643 -66.21 57.99 24.44
N LEU A 644 -65.54 59.02 23.89
CA LEU A 644 -65.37 59.17 22.45
C LEU A 644 -64.32 58.21 21.89
N PRO A 645 -64.53 57.61 20.70
CA PRO A 645 -63.51 56.83 20.02
C PRO A 645 -62.39 57.75 19.49
N TRP A 646 -61.16 57.24 19.43
CA TRP A 646 -59.97 58.01 19.03
C TRP A 646 -60.13 58.86 17.75
N PRO A 647 -60.79 58.40 16.67
CA PRO A 647 -60.98 59.23 15.47
C PRO A 647 -61.65 60.58 15.75
N MET A 648 -62.61 60.63 16.67
CA MET A 648 -63.31 61.88 17.03
C MET A 648 -62.45 62.81 17.90
N ILE A 649 -61.61 62.23 18.76
CA ILE A 649 -60.63 62.96 19.57
C ILE A 649 -59.56 63.57 18.64
N ASN A 650 -59.08 62.79 17.66
CA ASN A 650 -58.09 63.21 16.68
C ASN A 650 -58.62 64.31 15.74
N GLU A 651 -59.89 64.26 15.35
CA GLU A 651 -60.55 65.30 14.56
C GLU A 651 -60.60 66.64 15.33
N SER A 652 -60.87 66.59 16.64
CA SER A 652 -60.86 67.76 17.52
C SER A 652 -59.45 68.34 17.69
N LEU A 653 -58.43 67.49 17.90
CA LEU A 653 -57.01 67.91 17.94
C LEU A 653 -56.60 68.62 16.65
N THR A 654 -56.96 68.03 15.50
CA THR A 654 -56.63 68.58 14.17
C THR A 654 -57.29 69.94 13.94
N THR A 655 -58.55 70.09 14.38
CA THR A 655 -59.29 71.35 14.26
C THR A 655 -58.65 72.47 15.05
N TYR A 656 -58.26 72.22 16.30
CA TYR A 656 -57.66 73.24 17.17
C TYR A 656 -56.16 73.47 16.87
N GLU A 657 -55.41 72.47 16.38
CA GLU A 657 -54.05 72.65 15.85
C GLU A 657 -54.05 73.55 14.62
N SER A 658 -55.00 73.34 13.70
CA SER A 658 -55.17 74.19 12.52
C SER A 658 -55.42 75.65 12.91
N ARG A 659 -56.22 75.88 13.95
CA ARG A 659 -56.47 77.23 14.51
C ARG A 659 -55.22 77.81 15.17
N ALA A 660 -54.54 77.06 16.04
CA ALA A 660 -53.31 77.51 16.71
C ALA A 660 -52.17 77.80 15.72
N SER A 661 -52.03 76.95 14.70
CA SER A 661 -51.04 77.11 13.62
C SER A 661 -51.31 78.35 12.79
N LYS A 662 -52.55 78.61 12.37
CA LYS A 662 -52.90 79.84 11.63
C LYS A 662 -52.61 81.11 12.43
N ILE A 663 -52.88 81.10 13.74
CA ILE A 663 -52.58 82.22 14.64
C ILE A 663 -51.07 82.41 14.80
N LYS A 664 -50.30 81.32 14.93
CA LYS A 664 -48.84 81.36 15.04
C LYS A 664 -48.18 81.85 13.75
N VAL A 665 -48.55 81.29 12.60
CA VAL A 665 -48.04 81.67 11.27
C VAL A 665 -48.29 83.14 10.98
N ALA A 666 -49.48 83.66 11.32
CA ALA A 666 -49.77 85.08 11.14
C ALA A 666 -48.91 85.99 12.06
N LYS A 667 -48.60 85.56 13.29
CA LYS A 667 -47.71 86.30 14.21
C LYS A 667 -46.24 86.25 13.80
N ASP A 668 -45.76 85.07 13.43
CA ASP A 668 -44.36 84.87 13.01
C ASP A 668 -44.12 85.58 11.67
N SER A 669 -45.06 85.51 10.73
CA SER A 669 -44.96 86.24 9.44
C SER A 669 -44.93 87.76 9.62
N LEU A 670 -45.62 88.31 10.61
CA LEU A 670 -45.55 89.74 10.94
C LEU A 670 -44.17 90.10 11.53
N ARG A 671 -43.69 89.33 12.51
CA ARG A 671 -42.37 89.53 13.13
C ARG A 671 -41.22 89.36 12.14
N ASP A 672 -41.27 88.32 11.32
CA ASP A 672 -40.21 87.99 10.37
C ASP A 672 -40.17 89.02 9.24
N SER A 673 -41.33 89.54 8.79
CA SER A 673 -41.37 90.69 7.86
C SER A 673 -40.79 91.97 8.47
N ASP A 674 -41.03 92.26 9.76
CA ASP A 674 -40.42 93.40 10.47
C ASP A 674 -38.88 93.29 10.55
N ILE A 675 -38.38 92.06 10.76
CA ILE A 675 -36.93 91.76 10.78
C ILE A 675 -36.35 91.86 9.37
N GLU A 676 -37.01 91.31 8.34
CA GLU A 676 -36.55 91.35 6.95
C GLU A 676 -36.46 92.78 6.41
N VAL A 677 -37.43 93.65 6.70
CA VAL A 677 -37.39 95.08 6.33
C VAL A 677 -36.22 95.80 7.03
N SER A 678 -35.98 95.49 8.30
CA SER A 678 -34.87 96.08 9.07
C SER A 678 -33.50 95.58 8.61
N ALA A 679 -33.37 94.29 8.30
CA ALA A 679 -32.13 93.64 7.88
C ALA A 679 -31.75 93.95 6.42
N ALA A 680 -32.74 94.19 5.55
CA ALA A 680 -32.49 94.59 4.16
C ALA A 680 -31.78 95.95 4.06
N GLY A 681 -31.72 96.72 5.15
CA GLY A 681 -30.90 97.94 5.22
C GLY A 681 -31.27 98.93 4.13
N MET A 682 -32.56 99.07 3.81
CA MET A 682 -33.09 99.87 2.69
C MET A 682 -32.67 101.36 2.71
N ASN A 683 -31.97 101.79 3.76
CA ASN A 683 -31.37 103.11 3.91
C ASN A 683 -29.86 103.17 3.59
N ASP A 684 -29.24 102.06 3.18
CA ASP A 684 -27.82 101.94 2.82
C ASP A 684 -27.52 102.71 1.51
N PRO A 685 -26.46 103.53 1.47
CA PRO A 685 -26.04 104.26 0.27
C PRO A 685 -25.81 103.39 -0.97
N GLU A 686 -25.25 102.17 -0.82
CA GLU A 686 -25.01 101.27 -1.96
C GLU A 686 -26.32 100.74 -2.54
N ILE A 687 -27.29 100.42 -1.68
CA ILE A 687 -28.64 99.98 -2.09
C ILE A 687 -29.41 101.11 -2.77
N ARG A 688 -29.25 102.37 -2.31
CA ARG A 688 -29.86 103.54 -2.97
C ARG A 688 -29.29 103.79 -4.36
N ALA A 689 -27.96 103.73 -4.53
CA ALA A 689 -27.33 103.86 -5.84
C ALA A 689 -27.81 102.76 -6.82
N LEU A 690 -28.02 101.54 -6.31
CA LEU A 690 -28.52 100.42 -7.11
C LEU A 690 -30.00 100.58 -7.49
N LEU A 691 -30.83 101.15 -6.61
CA LEU A 691 -32.22 101.52 -6.89
C LEU A 691 -32.35 102.72 -7.86
N GLU A 692 -31.37 103.63 -7.91
CA GLU A 692 -31.31 104.67 -8.95
C GLU A 692 -31.00 104.08 -10.34
N GLN A 693 -30.14 103.05 -10.39
CA GLN A 693 -29.77 102.38 -11.62
C GLN A 693 -30.83 101.37 -12.11
N PHE A 694 -31.51 100.69 -11.18
CA PHE A 694 -32.56 99.71 -11.44
C PHE A 694 -33.82 100.03 -10.61
N PRO A 695 -34.67 100.97 -11.08
CA PRO A 695 -35.73 101.58 -10.27
C PRO A 695 -36.98 100.72 -10.06
N SER A 696 -37.04 99.53 -10.66
CA SER A 696 -38.19 98.63 -10.57
C SER A 696 -37.79 97.21 -10.20
N LEU A 697 -38.73 96.47 -9.60
CA LEU A 697 -38.54 95.05 -9.31
C LEU A 697 -38.27 94.23 -10.59
N GLU A 698 -38.87 94.64 -11.72
CA GLU A 698 -38.67 94.02 -13.03
C GLU A 698 -37.23 94.23 -13.54
N SER A 699 -36.71 95.46 -13.47
CA SER A 699 -35.31 95.75 -13.84
C SER A 699 -34.28 95.06 -12.93
N LEU A 700 -34.59 94.87 -11.64
CA LEU A 700 -33.74 94.12 -10.72
C LEU A 700 -33.76 92.61 -11.02
N ASN A 701 -34.92 92.06 -11.40
CA ASN A 701 -35.04 90.66 -11.81
C ASN A 701 -34.27 90.37 -13.11
N ASP A 702 -34.30 91.27 -14.09
CA ASP A 702 -33.53 91.10 -15.33
C ASP A 702 -32.02 91.08 -15.07
N GLN A 703 -31.53 91.97 -14.20
CA GLN A 703 -30.12 92.02 -13.82
C GLN A 703 -29.68 90.79 -13.00
N GLU A 704 -30.53 90.29 -12.11
CA GLU A 704 -30.28 89.04 -11.38
C GLU A 704 -30.22 87.83 -12.33
N ARG A 705 -31.10 87.78 -13.34
CA ARG A 705 -31.09 86.72 -14.35
C ARG A 705 -29.80 86.74 -15.16
N TYR A 706 -29.34 87.91 -15.58
CA TYR A 706 -28.06 88.08 -16.27
C TYR A 706 -26.87 87.60 -15.41
N LEU A 707 -26.81 87.99 -14.13
CA LEU A 707 -25.77 87.53 -13.22
C LEU A 707 -25.86 86.02 -12.95
N ALA A 708 -27.07 85.46 -12.86
CA ALA A 708 -27.27 84.03 -12.66
C ALA A 708 -26.75 83.19 -13.85
N GLU A 709 -26.94 83.68 -15.09
CA GLU A 709 -26.41 83.04 -16.30
C GLU A 709 -24.88 83.04 -16.30
N GLN A 710 -24.24 84.21 -16.05
CA GLN A 710 -22.79 84.33 -15.95
C GLN A 710 -22.19 83.47 -14.81
N ILE A 711 -22.84 83.45 -13.64
CA ILE A 711 -22.44 82.57 -12.53
C ILE A 711 -22.58 81.10 -12.93
N GLY A 712 -23.61 80.73 -13.69
CA GLY A 712 -23.83 79.38 -14.20
C GLY A 712 -22.71 78.91 -15.12
N GLU A 713 -22.32 79.74 -16.09
CA GLU A 713 -21.23 79.45 -17.04
C GLU A 713 -19.90 79.24 -16.30
N ILE A 714 -19.50 80.19 -15.45
CA ILE A 714 -18.22 80.10 -14.72
C ILE A 714 -18.25 78.96 -13.68
N SER A 715 -19.39 78.70 -13.04
CA SER A 715 -19.52 77.58 -12.10
C SER A 715 -19.38 76.23 -12.81
N HIS A 716 -19.85 76.11 -14.06
CA HIS A 716 -19.69 74.92 -14.88
C HIS A 716 -18.21 74.67 -15.21
N GLU A 717 -17.49 75.70 -15.66
CA GLU A 717 -16.04 75.61 -15.94
C GLU A 717 -15.22 75.27 -14.68
N HIS A 718 -15.59 75.84 -13.54
CA HIS A 718 -14.99 75.54 -12.25
C HIS A 718 -15.23 74.08 -11.83
N GLU A 719 -16.43 73.54 -12.03
CA GLU A 719 -16.75 72.14 -11.74
C GLU A 719 -15.96 71.17 -12.64
N GLN A 720 -15.85 71.46 -13.93
CA GLN A 720 -15.00 70.68 -14.85
C GLN A 720 -13.53 70.66 -14.38
N SER A 721 -13.03 71.82 -13.94
CA SER A 721 -11.65 71.94 -13.43
C SER A 721 -11.43 71.15 -12.12
N ILE A 722 -12.44 71.08 -11.24
CA ILE A 722 -12.39 70.22 -10.04
C ILE A 722 -12.36 68.73 -10.40
N ILE A 723 -13.17 68.31 -11.37
CA ILE A 723 -13.21 66.94 -11.85
C ILE A 723 -11.84 66.54 -12.39
N LEU A 724 -11.27 67.34 -13.29
CA LEU A 724 -9.95 67.10 -13.87
C LEU A 724 -8.84 67.07 -12.81
N ARG A 725 -8.87 67.99 -11.83
CA ARG A 725 -7.92 67.99 -10.70
C ARG A 725 -7.97 66.67 -9.95
N THR A 726 -9.18 66.18 -9.66
CA THR A 726 -9.40 64.96 -8.87
C THR A 726 -8.94 63.71 -9.63
N GLU A 727 -9.21 63.65 -10.94
CA GLU A 727 -8.75 62.58 -11.82
C GLU A 727 -7.21 62.50 -11.88
N ILE A 728 -6.55 63.65 -12.10
CA ILE A 728 -5.08 63.72 -12.17
C ILE A 728 -4.45 63.39 -10.80
N GLN A 729 -4.99 63.90 -9.70
CA GLN A 729 -4.54 63.55 -8.34
C GLN A 729 -4.68 62.05 -8.04
N GLY A 730 -5.78 61.43 -8.49
CA GLY A 730 -5.99 59.98 -8.40
C GLY A 730 -4.91 59.20 -9.14
N ARG A 731 -4.67 59.55 -10.42
CA ARG A 731 -3.62 58.90 -11.25
C ARG A 731 -2.22 59.02 -10.64
N ILE A 732 -1.85 60.19 -10.13
CA ILE A 732 -0.56 60.39 -9.46
C ILE A 732 -0.45 59.47 -8.23
N LYS A 733 -1.46 59.44 -7.37
CA LYS A 733 -1.44 58.65 -6.12
C LYS A 733 -1.38 57.14 -6.39
N GLU A 734 -2.16 56.65 -7.34
CA GLU A 734 -2.14 55.24 -7.75
C GLU A 734 -0.76 54.84 -8.29
N THR A 735 -0.17 55.69 -9.11
CA THR A 735 1.13 55.41 -9.75
C THR A 735 2.30 55.52 -8.76
N GLN A 736 2.25 56.45 -7.79
CA GLN A 736 3.27 56.57 -6.72
C GLN A 736 3.28 55.38 -5.76
N ASN A 737 2.12 54.79 -5.48
CA ASN A 737 2.03 53.60 -4.62
C ASN A 737 2.60 52.33 -5.29
N LEU A 738 2.86 52.36 -6.59
CA LEU A 738 3.40 51.27 -7.39
C LEU A 738 4.92 51.39 -7.61
N GLU A 739 5.68 52.08 -6.76
CA GLU A 739 7.13 52.24 -6.95
C GLU A 739 7.89 50.93 -6.66
N VAL A 740 7.91 50.03 -7.65
CA VAL A 740 8.51 48.67 -7.60
C VAL A 740 9.94 48.66 -8.17
N LEU A 741 10.53 49.82 -8.50
CA LEU A 741 11.79 49.85 -9.25
C LEU A 741 12.98 49.27 -8.47
N PRO A 742 13.22 49.60 -7.17
CA PRO A 742 14.34 49.04 -6.42
C PRO A 742 14.21 47.52 -6.22
N SER A 743 12.99 47.02 -5.98
CA SER A 743 12.74 45.58 -5.81
C SER A 743 12.92 44.82 -7.12
N LEU A 744 12.47 45.35 -8.26
CA LEU A 744 12.73 44.75 -9.57
C LEU A 744 14.22 44.72 -9.91
N GLN A 745 14.98 45.75 -9.53
CA GLN A 745 16.44 45.78 -9.72
C GLN A 745 17.17 44.75 -8.86
N LEU A 746 16.73 44.57 -7.61
CA LEU A 746 17.26 43.52 -6.74
C LEU A 746 16.97 42.13 -7.31
N GLU A 747 15.72 41.88 -7.71
CA GLU A 747 15.34 40.59 -8.29
C GLU A 747 16.09 40.30 -9.60
N LEU A 748 16.32 41.31 -10.45
CA LEU A 748 17.16 41.17 -11.63
C LEU A 748 18.59 40.73 -11.26
N GLY A 749 19.20 41.37 -10.27
CA GLY A 749 20.55 41.02 -9.81
C GLY A 749 20.64 39.58 -9.30
N GLU A 750 19.66 39.12 -8.51
CA GLU A 750 19.59 37.73 -8.03
C GLU A 750 19.47 36.73 -9.19
N LYS A 751 18.67 37.04 -10.22
CA LYS A 751 18.54 36.17 -11.41
C LYS A 751 19.80 36.15 -12.25
N GLU A 752 20.50 37.27 -12.40
CA GLU A 752 21.78 37.34 -13.11
C GLU A 752 22.86 36.48 -12.42
N GLU A 753 22.95 36.54 -11.09
CA GLU A 753 23.87 35.71 -10.31
C GLU A 753 23.54 34.21 -10.45
N ALA A 754 22.26 33.85 -10.31
CA ALA A 754 21.79 32.48 -10.52
C ALA A 754 22.08 31.97 -11.95
N LEU A 755 21.95 32.84 -12.96
CA LEU A 755 22.28 32.49 -14.34
C LEU A 755 23.76 32.16 -14.50
N GLU A 756 24.64 32.93 -13.86
CA GLU A 756 26.09 32.70 -13.92
C GLU A 756 26.45 31.36 -13.26
N GLU A 757 25.89 31.06 -12.09
CA GLU A 757 26.10 29.81 -11.37
C GLU A 757 25.64 28.60 -12.19
N VAL A 758 24.39 28.59 -12.65
CA VAL A 758 23.84 27.48 -13.45
C VAL A 758 24.59 27.30 -14.77
N THR A 759 25.05 28.39 -15.40
CA THR A 759 25.84 28.32 -16.64
C THR A 759 27.20 27.67 -16.39
N ARG A 760 27.86 28.01 -15.27
CA ARG A 760 29.14 27.42 -14.87
C ARG A 760 29.01 25.93 -14.59
N ASP A 761 27.98 25.54 -13.84
CA ASP A 761 27.69 24.15 -13.50
C ASP A 761 27.32 23.32 -14.73
N HIS A 762 26.50 23.87 -15.63
CA HIS A 762 26.17 23.25 -16.90
C HIS A 762 27.44 22.95 -17.71
N ALA A 763 28.33 23.95 -17.85
CA ALA A 763 29.59 23.80 -18.58
C ALA A 763 30.49 22.72 -17.96
N ALA A 764 30.60 22.69 -16.63
CA ALA A 764 31.39 21.68 -15.93
C ALA A 764 30.86 20.26 -16.16
N HIS A 765 29.54 20.04 -16.03
CA HIS A 765 28.93 18.73 -16.23
C HIS A 765 28.99 18.28 -17.69
N SER A 766 28.76 19.18 -18.63
CA SER A 766 28.82 18.90 -20.07
C SER A 766 30.24 18.51 -20.48
N LEU A 767 31.26 19.24 -20.01
CA LEU A 767 32.66 18.91 -20.25
C LEU A 767 33.04 17.55 -19.65
N ALA A 768 32.65 17.30 -18.40
CA ALA A 768 32.93 16.02 -17.74
C ALA A 768 32.27 14.83 -18.46
N ALA A 769 31.02 14.98 -18.91
CA ALA A 769 30.31 13.97 -19.68
C ALA A 769 31.05 13.68 -21.01
N SER A 770 31.41 14.72 -21.76
CA SER A 770 32.12 14.60 -23.03
C SER A 770 33.49 13.92 -22.87
N MET A 771 34.28 14.33 -21.88
CA MET A 771 35.60 13.72 -21.63
C MET A 771 35.47 12.24 -21.25
N LEU A 772 34.47 11.89 -20.44
CA LEU A 772 34.25 10.51 -20.02
C LEU A 772 33.77 9.63 -21.18
N GLU A 773 32.87 10.13 -22.03
CA GLU A 773 32.47 9.44 -23.25
C GLU A 773 33.63 9.23 -24.21
N GLU A 774 34.49 10.24 -24.42
CA GLU A 774 35.67 10.12 -25.25
C GLU A 774 36.62 9.04 -24.72
N MET A 775 36.89 9.04 -23.41
CA MET A 775 37.72 8.02 -22.77
C MET A 775 37.14 6.61 -22.89
N ILE A 776 35.83 6.45 -22.66
CA ILE A 776 35.13 5.16 -22.82
C ILE A 776 35.25 4.66 -24.26
N ASN A 777 34.95 5.51 -25.23
CA ASN A 777 34.98 5.14 -26.65
C ASN A 777 36.41 4.79 -27.11
N ARG A 778 37.42 5.51 -26.60
CA ARG A 778 38.83 5.20 -26.86
C ARG A 778 39.23 3.85 -26.24
N PHE A 779 38.88 3.62 -24.98
CA PHE A 779 39.23 2.39 -24.28
C PHE A 779 38.55 1.16 -24.89
N GLU A 780 37.28 1.28 -25.26
CA GLU A 780 36.59 0.23 -26.01
C GLU A 780 37.29 -0.03 -27.35
N ARG A 781 37.61 1.01 -28.14
CA ARG A 781 38.33 0.83 -29.41
C ARG A 781 39.68 0.11 -29.23
N GLU A 782 40.46 0.50 -28.23
CA GLU A 782 41.79 -0.08 -27.97
C GLU A 782 41.72 -1.56 -27.49
N ASN A 783 40.65 -1.99 -26.82
CA ASN A 783 40.54 -3.33 -26.23
C ASN A 783 39.58 -4.29 -26.95
N GLN A 784 38.57 -3.76 -27.64
CA GLN A 784 37.54 -4.53 -28.33
C GLN A 784 38.06 -5.10 -29.66
N ASP A 785 38.74 -4.27 -30.45
CA ASP A 785 39.20 -4.65 -31.79
C ASP A 785 40.16 -5.84 -31.79
N PRO A 786 41.17 -5.93 -30.87
CA PRO A 786 42.06 -7.08 -30.82
C PRO A 786 41.35 -8.41 -30.48
N LEU A 787 40.33 -8.37 -29.60
CA LEU A 787 39.56 -9.55 -29.22
C LEU A 787 38.70 -10.05 -30.38
N ILE A 788 38.00 -9.14 -31.08
CA ILE A 788 37.17 -9.47 -32.23
C ILE A 788 38.01 -10.00 -33.38
N GLN A 789 39.16 -9.38 -33.66
CA GLN A 789 40.11 -9.87 -34.64
C GLN A 789 40.63 -11.27 -34.28
N GLN A 790 40.91 -11.54 -33.00
CA GLN A 790 41.32 -12.87 -32.57
C GLN A 790 40.21 -13.90 -32.76
N ALA A 791 38.99 -13.59 -32.33
CA ALA A 791 37.83 -14.47 -32.53
C ALA A 791 37.60 -14.76 -34.02
N GLN A 792 37.68 -13.73 -34.88
CA GLN A 792 37.57 -13.89 -36.33
C GLN A 792 38.66 -14.81 -36.88
N ARG A 793 39.92 -14.65 -36.45
CA ARG A 793 41.03 -15.53 -36.86
C ARG A 793 40.77 -16.99 -36.48
N LEU A 794 40.30 -17.24 -35.27
CA LEU A 794 40.00 -18.60 -34.79
C LEU A 794 38.82 -19.22 -35.56
N ILE A 795 37.76 -18.45 -35.82
CA ILE A 795 36.61 -18.93 -36.61
C ILE A 795 37.02 -19.23 -38.05
N CYS A 796 37.87 -18.41 -38.66
CA CYS A 796 38.37 -18.64 -40.02
C CYS A 796 39.25 -19.88 -40.15
N LYS A 797 39.79 -20.43 -39.05
CA LYS A 797 40.47 -21.74 -39.07
C LYS A 797 39.50 -22.91 -39.29
N VAL A 798 38.22 -22.74 -38.91
CA VAL A 798 37.17 -23.77 -39.09
C VAL A 798 36.39 -23.51 -40.37
N VAL A 799 36.05 -22.25 -40.66
CA VAL A 799 35.33 -21.83 -41.87
C VAL A 799 36.07 -20.66 -42.52
N PRO A 800 36.95 -20.91 -43.52
CA PRO A 800 37.78 -19.87 -44.13
C PRO A 800 37.00 -18.67 -44.68
N ASP A 801 35.85 -18.91 -45.29
CA ASP A 801 34.98 -17.89 -45.88
C ASP A 801 33.91 -17.37 -44.89
N TRP A 802 34.21 -17.36 -43.59
CA TRP A 802 33.28 -16.85 -42.58
C TRP A 802 32.98 -15.36 -42.77
N GLY A 803 33.93 -14.54 -43.19
CA GLY A 803 33.75 -13.09 -43.32
C GLY A 803 34.14 -12.34 -42.05
N SER A 804 33.88 -11.03 -42.04
CA SER A 804 34.34 -10.13 -40.97
C SER A 804 33.38 -10.13 -39.79
N LEU A 805 33.93 -10.19 -38.58
CA LEU A 805 33.15 -9.94 -37.38
C LEU A 805 33.13 -8.45 -37.11
N MET A 806 31.93 -7.88 -37.09
CA MET A 806 31.68 -6.54 -36.62
C MET A 806 30.99 -6.59 -35.27
N TYR A 807 31.30 -5.60 -34.46
CA TYR A 807 30.67 -5.42 -33.18
C TYR A 807 30.03 -4.05 -33.17
N SER A 808 28.71 -4.02 -32.99
CA SER A 808 27.90 -2.81 -32.94
C SER A 808 27.16 -2.75 -31.61
N ARG A 809 26.59 -1.58 -31.30
CA ARG A 809 25.60 -1.44 -30.24
C ARG A 809 24.30 -0.95 -30.85
N ASP A 810 23.18 -1.44 -30.37
CA ASP A 810 21.87 -0.89 -30.72
C ASP A 810 21.63 0.48 -30.05
N ALA A 811 20.47 1.07 -30.34
CA ALA A 811 20.04 2.33 -29.74
C ALA A 811 19.90 2.28 -28.20
N GLY A 812 19.77 1.08 -27.61
CA GLY A 812 19.76 0.83 -26.17
C GLY A 812 21.15 0.61 -25.57
N GLY A 813 22.22 0.67 -26.38
CA GLY A 813 23.58 0.39 -25.94
C GLY A 813 23.88 -1.10 -25.79
N LYS A 814 22.96 -1.99 -26.19
CA LYS A 814 23.17 -3.44 -26.14
C LYS A 814 24.11 -3.85 -27.25
N VAL A 815 25.04 -4.70 -26.87
CA VAL A 815 26.03 -5.33 -27.73
C VAL A 815 25.36 -6.22 -28.78
N ILE A 816 25.74 -6.03 -30.04
CA ILE A 816 25.37 -6.88 -31.18
C ILE A 816 26.64 -7.33 -31.88
N ILE A 817 26.69 -8.61 -32.24
CA ILE A 817 27.72 -9.17 -33.10
C ILE A 817 27.10 -9.41 -34.47
N GLU A 818 27.72 -8.83 -35.49
CA GLU A 818 27.33 -8.97 -36.88
C GLU A 818 28.44 -9.71 -37.63
N ARG A 819 28.05 -10.67 -38.46
CA ARG A 819 28.91 -11.29 -39.47
C ARG A 819 28.66 -10.56 -40.79
N ASP A 820 29.70 -9.99 -41.38
CA ASP A 820 29.65 -9.40 -42.73
C ASP A 820 30.39 -10.31 -43.73
N GLY A 821 29.65 -10.92 -44.65
CA GLY A 821 30.18 -11.89 -45.61
C GLY A 821 29.48 -11.83 -46.98
N THR A 822 29.72 -12.82 -47.83
CA THR A 822 29.21 -12.86 -49.22
C THR A 822 27.67 -12.81 -49.34
N GLY A 823 26.94 -13.11 -48.26
CA GLY A 823 25.47 -13.00 -48.16
C GLY A 823 24.96 -11.72 -47.48
N GLY A 824 25.82 -10.74 -47.19
CA GLY A 824 25.50 -9.52 -46.45
C GLY A 824 25.64 -9.67 -44.93
N LYS A 825 25.21 -8.63 -44.21
CA LYS A 825 25.30 -8.55 -42.75
C LYS A 825 24.25 -9.43 -42.06
N LEU A 826 24.70 -10.35 -41.22
CA LEU A 826 23.87 -11.24 -40.41
C LEU A 826 24.14 -11.00 -38.93
N ILE A 827 23.09 -10.68 -38.18
CA ILE A 827 23.10 -10.69 -36.72
C ILE A 827 23.07 -12.13 -36.19
N ASP A 828 23.55 -12.34 -34.98
CA ASP A 828 23.71 -13.67 -34.34
C ASP A 828 22.47 -14.59 -34.46
N ASN A 829 21.26 -14.05 -34.26
CA ASN A 829 20.01 -14.80 -34.30
C ASN A 829 19.57 -15.25 -35.71
N ARG A 830 20.27 -14.80 -36.77
CA ARG A 830 20.06 -15.24 -38.16
C ARG A 830 21.09 -16.27 -38.62
N LEU A 831 22.05 -16.64 -37.77
CA LEU A 831 23.01 -17.71 -38.07
C LEU A 831 22.38 -19.08 -37.77
N SER A 832 22.78 -20.12 -38.52
CA SER A 832 22.38 -21.51 -38.20
C SER A 832 22.96 -21.95 -36.85
N ASP A 833 22.40 -22.97 -36.22
CA ASP A 833 22.86 -23.44 -34.90
C ASP A 833 24.35 -23.80 -34.88
N GLY A 834 24.84 -24.49 -35.91
CA GLY A 834 26.28 -24.76 -36.07
C GLY A 834 27.10 -23.49 -36.30
N GLY A 835 26.55 -22.48 -36.98
CA GLY A 835 27.22 -21.19 -37.15
C GLY A 835 27.28 -20.38 -35.85
N ARG A 836 26.20 -20.38 -35.07
CA ARG A 836 26.13 -19.74 -33.74
C ARG A 836 27.11 -20.40 -32.78
N ALA A 837 27.09 -21.74 -32.72
CA ALA A 837 28.01 -22.50 -31.88
C ALA A 837 29.49 -22.21 -32.24
N LEU A 838 29.82 -22.09 -33.52
CA LEU A 838 31.18 -21.72 -33.95
C LEU A 838 31.55 -20.28 -33.57
N LEU A 839 30.64 -19.32 -33.75
CA LEU A 839 30.85 -17.93 -33.35
C LEU A 839 31.18 -17.83 -31.86
N TYR A 840 30.35 -18.46 -31.00
CA TYR A 840 30.57 -18.42 -29.55
C TYR A 840 31.81 -19.19 -29.12
N LEU A 841 32.10 -20.33 -29.75
CA LEU A 841 33.33 -21.07 -29.50
C LEU A 841 34.57 -20.21 -29.81
N GLY A 842 34.61 -19.58 -30.99
CA GLY A 842 35.72 -18.72 -31.39
C GLY A 842 35.91 -17.51 -30.48
N ILE A 843 34.81 -16.87 -30.06
CA ILE A 843 34.86 -15.77 -29.09
C ILE A 843 35.39 -16.23 -27.74
N ARG A 844 34.89 -17.35 -27.19
CA ARG A 844 35.36 -17.86 -25.88
C ARG A 844 36.83 -18.27 -25.91
N LEU A 845 37.29 -18.89 -26.99
CA LEU A 845 38.71 -19.20 -27.16
C LEU A 845 39.57 -17.93 -27.25
N ALA A 846 39.11 -16.90 -27.97
CA ALA A 846 39.79 -15.60 -28.02
C ALA A 846 39.85 -14.93 -26.64
N PHE A 847 38.78 -15.05 -25.84
CA PHE A 847 38.78 -14.60 -24.45
C PHE A 847 39.78 -15.37 -23.59
N ALA A 848 39.88 -16.70 -23.74
CA ALA A 848 40.84 -17.50 -23.00
C ALA A 848 42.29 -17.09 -23.30
N GLU A 849 42.61 -16.82 -24.57
CA GLU A 849 43.94 -16.31 -24.95
C GLU A 849 44.19 -14.91 -24.39
N LYS A 850 43.23 -13.99 -24.49
CA LYS A 850 43.39 -12.62 -23.98
C LYS A 850 43.43 -12.55 -22.46
N ASP A 851 42.65 -13.39 -21.78
CA ASP A 851 42.68 -13.52 -20.33
C ASP A 851 44.03 -14.10 -19.87
N ALA A 852 44.54 -15.11 -20.57
CA ALA A 852 45.87 -15.65 -20.30
C ALA A 852 46.98 -14.62 -20.53
N GLU A 853 46.91 -13.82 -21.60
CA GLU A 853 47.83 -12.71 -21.84
C GLU A 853 47.80 -11.69 -20.70
N ARG A 854 46.58 -11.29 -20.29
CA ARG A 854 46.34 -10.30 -19.24
C ARG A 854 46.82 -10.78 -17.86
N ARG A 855 46.60 -12.06 -17.54
CA ARG A 855 46.94 -12.64 -16.23
C ARG A 855 48.34 -13.22 -16.18
N GLY A 856 48.94 -13.51 -17.33
CA GLY A 856 50.22 -14.20 -17.46
C GLY A 856 50.16 -15.69 -17.13
N ILE A 857 48.97 -16.31 -17.13
CA ILE A 857 48.73 -17.72 -16.77
C ILE A 857 47.79 -18.37 -17.80
N HIS A 858 48.18 -19.50 -18.39
CA HIS A 858 47.30 -20.32 -19.22
C HIS A 858 46.60 -21.39 -18.37
N LEU A 859 45.27 -21.29 -18.26
CA LEU A 859 44.44 -22.26 -17.53
C LEU A 859 43.84 -23.33 -18.47
N PRO A 860 43.53 -24.55 -17.97
CA PRO A 860 42.95 -25.60 -18.78
C PRO A 860 41.57 -25.24 -19.36
N LEU A 861 41.33 -25.62 -20.62
CA LEU A 861 40.03 -25.54 -21.28
C LEU A 861 39.25 -26.84 -21.03
N ILE A 862 38.06 -26.72 -20.45
CA ILE A 862 37.17 -27.83 -20.12
C ILE A 862 36.01 -27.81 -21.12
N CYS A 863 36.07 -28.69 -22.12
CA CYS A 863 35.15 -28.70 -23.25
C CYS A 863 34.19 -29.89 -23.16
N ASP A 864 32.94 -29.65 -22.77
CA ASP A 864 31.92 -30.68 -22.57
C ASP A 864 30.96 -30.71 -23.76
N ASP A 865 31.10 -31.72 -24.64
CA ASP A 865 30.43 -31.87 -25.94
C ASP A 865 30.48 -30.60 -26.83
N PRO A 866 31.65 -29.92 -27.00
CA PRO A 866 31.72 -28.59 -27.61
C PRO A 866 31.30 -28.55 -29.10
N LEU A 867 31.29 -29.70 -29.79
CA LEU A 867 31.08 -29.82 -31.24
C LEU A 867 29.71 -30.42 -31.62
N ILE A 868 28.78 -30.57 -30.66
CA ILE A 868 27.48 -31.24 -30.88
C ILE A 868 26.61 -30.67 -32.02
N HIS A 869 26.85 -29.41 -32.41
CA HIS A 869 26.11 -28.72 -33.48
C HIS A 869 26.86 -28.67 -34.82
N PHE A 870 28.02 -29.32 -34.93
CA PHE A 870 28.87 -29.26 -36.12
C PHE A 870 28.62 -30.47 -37.03
N ASP A 871 28.74 -30.24 -38.34
CA ASP A 871 28.84 -31.30 -39.34
C ASP A 871 30.26 -31.92 -39.33
N ASP A 872 30.45 -33.06 -40.00
CA ASP A 872 31.71 -33.81 -39.98
C ASP A 872 32.93 -32.96 -40.43
N GLU A 873 32.74 -32.09 -41.42
CA GLU A 873 33.80 -31.21 -41.94
C GLU A 873 34.22 -30.17 -40.89
N ARG A 874 33.24 -29.49 -40.28
CA ARG A 874 33.49 -28.54 -39.19
C ARG A 874 34.05 -29.20 -37.95
N THR A 875 33.60 -30.42 -37.62
CA THR A 875 34.10 -31.20 -36.48
C THR A 875 35.59 -31.51 -36.65
N SER A 876 36.01 -31.98 -37.83
CA SER A 876 37.44 -32.22 -38.11
C SER A 876 38.27 -30.95 -37.99
N ALA A 877 37.82 -29.83 -38.59
CA ALA A 877 38.54 -28.56 -38.51
C ALA A 877 38.58 -27.97 -37.09
N ALA A 878 37.50 -28.15 -36.30
CA ALA A 878 37.42 -27.71 -34.92
C ALA A 878 38.29 -28.55 -33.97
N ILE A 879 38.41 -29.87 -34.20
CA ILE A 879 39.36 -30.72 -33.47
C ILE A 879 40.79 -30.25 -33.69
N LYS A 880 41.16 -29.91 -34.93
CA LYS A 880 42.46 -29.31 -35.24
C LYS A 880 42.65 -27.95 -34.55
N LEU A 881 41.60 -27.13 -34.46
CA LEU A 881 41.65 -25.88 -33.70
C LEU A 881 41.89 -26.14 -32.20
N LEU A 882 41.22 -27.12 -31.60
CA LEU A 882 41.41 -27.47 -30.20
C LEU A 882 42.81 -28.06 -29.93
N ASP A 883 43.35 -28.85 -30.86
CA ASP A 883 44.74 -29.31 -30.82
C ASP A 883 45.73 -28.13 -30.87
N ASP A 884 45.50 -27.14 -31.74
CA ASP A 884 46.29 -25.91 -31.75
C ASP A 884 46.21 -25.14 -30.42
N MET A 885 45.02 -25.03 -29.84
CA MET A 885 44.82 -24.41 -28.53
C MET A 885 45.51 -25.21 -27.41
N SER A 886 45.58 -26.53 -27.56
CA SER A 886 46.16 -27.46 -26.59
C SER A 886 47.62 -27.13 -26.23
N LYS A 887 48.36 -26.56 -27.20
CA LYS A 887 49.77 -26.15 -27.07
C LYS A 887 49.98 -25.04 -26.04
N SER A 888 48.97 -24.21 -25.79
CA SER A 888 49.03 -23.12 -24.81
C SER A 888 48.19 -23.42 -23.58
N HIS A 889 46.97 -23.92 -23.78
CA HIS A 889 46.04 -24.31 -22.72
C HIS A 889 45.90 -25.83 -22.72
N GLN A 890 46.03 -26.52 -21.60
CA GLN A 890 45.67 -27.93 -21.59
C GLN A 890 44.17 -28.09 -21.93
N VAL A 891 43.81 -28.97 -22.86
CA VAL A 891 42.42 -29.18 -23.29
C VAL A 891 41.90 -30.51 -22.77
N PHE A 892 40.81 -30.46 -22.02
CA PHE A 892 40.01 -31.61 -21.66
C PHE A 892 38.72 -31.58 -22.47
N MET A 893 38.56 -32.51 -23.42
CA MET A 893 37.32 -32.66 -24.17
C MET A 893 36.54 -33.88 -23.67
N PHE A 894 35.24 -33.72 -23.51
CA PHE A 894 34.33 -34.80 -23.16
C PHE A 894 33.41 -35.03 -24.35
N THR A 895 33.31 -36.28 -24.81
CA THR A 895 32.43 -36.65 -25.92
C THR A 895 31.83 -38.05 -25.77
N CYS A 896 30.58 -38.23 -26.22
CA CYS A 896 30.00 -39.57 -26.41
C CYS A 896 30.09 -40.07 -27.85
N GLU A 897 30.54 -39.24 -28.78
CA GLU A 897 30.52 -39.52 -30.21
C GLU A 897 31.81 -40.21 -30.66
N THR A 898 31.65 -41.39 -31.28
CA THR A 898 32.77 -42.23 -31.70
C THR A 898 33.61 -41.57 -32.80
N SER A 899 32.98 -40.89 -33.76
CA SER A 899 33.65 -40.13 -34.83
C SER A 899 34.54 -39.01 -34.27
N THR A 900 34.00 -38.20 -33.35
CA THR A 900 34.76 -37.13 -32.67
C THR A 900 35.94 -37.68 -31.86
N ARG A 901 35.75 -38.81 -31.14
CA ARG A 901 36.86 -39.49 -30.45
C ARG A 901 37.95 -39.93 -31.41
N ASP A 902 37.57 -40.58 -32.50
CA ASP A 902 38.53 -41.15 -33.47
C ASP A 902 39.32 -40.04 -34.16
N LEU A 903 38.66 -38.97 -34.59
CA LEU A 903 39.31 -37.78 -35.14
C LEU A 903 40.29 -37.15 -34.13
N ALA A 904 39.89 -37.01 -32.86
CA ALA A 904 40.78 -36.44 -31.85
C ALA A 904 42.01 -37.34 -31.59
N ARG A 905 41.83 -38.66 -31.58
CA ARG A 905 42.95 -39.62 -31.47
C ARG A 905 43.91 -39.51 -32.65
N ASP A 906 43.39 -39.36 -33.87
CA ASP A 906 44.20 -39.21 -35.07
C ASP A 906 45.01 -37.90 -35.06
N HIS A 907 44.50 -36.88 -34.35
CA HIS A 907 45.20 -35.64 -34.03
C HIS A 907 46.12 -35.72 -32.81
N GLY A 908 46.35 -36.92 -32.24
CA GLY A 908 47.30 -37.14 -31.15
C GLY A 908 46.73 -36.97 -29.74
N ALA A 909 45.42 -36.78 -29.59
CA ALA A 909 44.81 -36.62 -28.27
C ALA A 909 44.85 -37.93 -27.46
N LYS A 910 45.10 -37.80 -26.16
CA LYS A 910 45.05 -38.92 -25.21
C LYS A 910 43.60 -39.30 -24.92
N ILE A 911 43.20 -40.51 -25.30
CA ILE A 911 41.84 -41.01 -25.02
C ILE A 911 41.79 -41.70 -23.66
N ILE A 912 40.83 -41.29 -22.82
CA ILE A 912 40.44 -41.93 -21.57
C ILE A 912 39.03 -42.49 -21.75
N GLU A 913 38.91 -43.81 -21.83
CA GLU A 913 37.61 -44.48 -21.95
C GLU A 913 36.96 -44.66 -20.58
N LEU A 914 35.72 -44.21 -20.45
CA LEU A 914 34.91 -44.36 -19.25
C LEU A 914 34.06 -45.64 -19.35
N PRO A 915 33.95 -46.42 -18.25
CA PRO A 915 33.11 -47.61 -18.23
C PRO A 915 31.64 -47.27 -18.55
N SER A 916 30.99 -48.18 -19.27
CA SER A 916 29.52 -48.19 -19.37
C SER A 916 29.03 -48.97 -18.15
N HIS A 917 28.34 -48.31 -17.22
CA HIS A 917 27.77 -48.93 -16.02
C HIS A 917 26.33 -49.36 -16.26
#